data_AF-A0A6J2VDU9-F1
#
_entry.id   AF-A0A6J2VDU9-F1
#
_cell.length_a   1.000
_cell.length_b   1.000
_cell.length_c   1.000
_cell.angle_alpha   90.00
_cell.angle_beta   90.00
_cell.angle_gamma   90.00
#
_symmetry.space_group_name_H-M   'P 1'
#
loop_
_entity.id
_entity.type
_entity.pdbx_description
1 polymer ?
#
loop_
_entity_poly.entity_id
_entity_poly.type
_entity_poly.pdbx_seq_one_letter_code
_entity_poly.pdbx_strand_id
1 'polypeptide(L)'
;MLRPKQTEPPATPCSPSTPTACDMCGEAPSFICSNCGSLPYCERCDAVVHRHPEKVAHKRDHISPSQKENCAICGLAPVAANCPTCAQRLCTECDKLRHSHPDRKGHRRMPVNITKAPESLRLSFSSWECTQCSTVNHARAVTCRSCGRPPLGNASPAGQEASSPSTPSEWECKSCTMVNSGTSVLCEVCERPRLATRPPITPEQLFPPKPNPPVDTEAEWTCKHCTFVNSSPSAVCEMCNLSRNEPVVKTNKSPPLENTMQHFEKPQVPPRQVDLKRQESMRNEGLTLIRYIRDGEKRGISPEEVYAALNVSGGSNVDPFDWLQSELPHLLDEICAVVASIQDNKTAKDGQPQSGEVLLSRAEAKQAWLDAGGNTEKAVQKLLKSRQAKTRELQSLGFTDRVKCEEALRVSGGDLNGALTHLQHPLLEPLRQRIWSEQTEIIIDPKDPDKEKTCRRLLALYDLPSWGRCELAWSLLQEPGAEYTLDDVVQAVKQHHDRDFVRRMLVQDCAICYCNFPFSKMASLISCQCSICNECFQEHFTVAVKDKHIRDMVCPACGEPDINDPEALYNYFSILDSQLKNCLKRDVHELFMKKLAEYTLMQDPKFLWCSHCTNGFIYDGTQLKVTCQACHKSFCSKCKKPWEDQHENVTCEQFQTWKRENDPEYQRQGLAGYIRDNGIKCPGCGFQYALAKGGCMHFTCSQCRHEFCSGCNGPYHKTGCPVRECTMQNGLHAHHPRDCLFYLRDWEPPRLQALLQKSGVEFNTEPPNGIQTGECGVMEQKDEAGQHVDSPCGHEVALGHAGLCDKHYREYLVSLINEHALDPAPLFDKDELVTACKRYYIDHTQEDNEDDVTYHNRLLQKLMELPLGEKIPRKK
;
A
#
# COMPACT_ATOMS: atom_id res chain seq x y z
N MET A 1 -38.89 -40.17 43.84
CA MET A 1 -38.93 -41.05 42.65
C MET A 1 -37.96 -40.50 41.62
N LEU A 2 -37.03 -41.37 41.19
CA LEU A 2 -36.28 -41.40 39.92
C LEU A 2 -35.65 -40.10 39.35
N ARG A 3 -34.30 -40.08 39.36
CA ARG A 3 -33.44 -39.25 38.48
C ARG A 3 -33.69 -39.57 37.00
N PRO A 4 -33.72 -38.57 36.10
CA PRO A 4 -33.49 -38.77 34.66
C PRO A 4 -31.99 -38.71 34.33
N LYS A 5 -31.59 -39.53 33.36
CA LYS A 5 -30.25 -39.68 32.79
C LYS A 5 -29.80 -38.43 32.02
N GLN A 6 -28.52 -38.09 32.15
CA GLN A 6 -27.82 -37.18 31.24
C GLN A 6 -27.57 -37.89 29.90
N THR A 7 -27.90 -37.20 28.80
CA THR A 7 -27.52 -37.57 27.43
C THR A 7 -26.42 -36.62 26.96
N GLU A 8 -25.29 -37.18 26.51
CA GLU A 8 -24.16 -36.47 25.92
C GLU A 8 -24.51 -35.83 24.55
N PRO A 9 -23.84 -34.73 24.15
CA PRO A 9 -24.01 -34.13 22.83
C PRO A 9 -23.26 -34.92 21.71
N PRO A 10 -23.68 -34.82 20.45
CA PRO A 10 -23.12 -35.60 19.34
C PRO A 10 -21.72 -35.11 18.94
N ALA A 11 -20.86 -36.08 18.64
CA ALA A 11 -19.50 -35.87 18.14
C ALA A 11 -19.47 -35.27 16.73
N THR A 12 -18.61 -34.28 16.53
CA THR A 12 -18.22 -33.67 15.25
C THR A 12 -17.38 -34.62 14.39
N PRO A 13 -17.50 -34.60 13.05
CA PRO A 13 -16.65 -35.41 12.18
C PRO A 13 -15.24 -34.83 12.10
N CYS A 14 -14.25 -35.63 12.52
CA CYS A 14 -12.83 -35.32 12.44
C CYS A 14 -12.35 -35.41 10.98
N SER A 15 -11.64 -34.38 10.52
CA SER A 15 -10.90 -34.37 9.24
C SER A 15 -9.77 -35.43 9.25
N PRO A 16 -9.45 -36.08 8.11
CA PRO A 16 -8.45 -37.13 8.08
C PRO A 16 -7.04 -36.55 8.24
N SER A 17 -6.39 -36.90 9.35
CA SER A 17 -4.96 -36.71 9.56
C SER A 17 -4.17 -37.53 8.54
N THR A 18 -3.21 -36.93 7.85
CA THR A 18 -2.21 -37.66 7.06
C THR A 18 -1.49 -38.65 7.97
N PRO A 19 -1.49 -39.96 7.68
CA PRO A 19 -0.94 -40.94 8.60
C PRO A 19 0.60 -40.94 8.51
N THR A 20 1.26 -40.74 9.65
CA THR A 20 2.70 -40.48 9.76
C THR A 20 3.56 -41.75 9.96
N ALA A 21 2.95 -42.93 10.02
CA ALA A 21 3.62 -44.20 10.31
C ALA A 21 2.96 -45.39 9.59
N CYS A 22 3.74 -46.44 9.33
CA CYS A 22 3.28 -47.73 8.81
C CYS A 22 2.29 -48.36 9.79
N ASP A 23 1.13 -48.77 9.29
CA ASP A 23 0.03 -49.29 10.11
C ASP A 23 0.36 -50.62 10.81
N MET A 24 1.33 -51.37 10.28
CA MET A 24 1.70 -52.68 10.82
C MET A 24 2.89 -52.68 11.79
N CYS A 25 3.87 -51.80 11.60
CA CYS A 25 5.11 -51.81 12.39
C CYS A 25 5.53 -50.45 12.96
N GLY A 26 4.83 -49.37 12.61
CA GLY A 26 5.16 -48.01 13.06
C GLY A 26 6.35 -47.36 12.35
N GLU A 27 7.07 -48.06 11.47
CA GLU A 27 8.17 -47.46 10.68
C GLU A 27 7.65 -46.50 9.60
N ALA A 28 8.53 -45.70 8.99
CA ALA A 28 8.12 -44.78 7.92
C ALA A 28 7.48 -45.54 6.73
N PRO A 29 6.27 -45.15 6.28
CA PRO A 29 5.61 -45.85 5.20
C PRO A 29 6.14 -45.44 3.83
N SER A 30 6.19 -46.39 2.91
CA SER A 30 6.65 -46.20 1.53
C SER A 30 5.51 -46.29 0.52
N PHE A 31 4.41 -46.96 0.88
CA PHE A 31 3.28 -47.25 -0.01
C PHE A 31 1.94 -46.98 0.68
N ILE A 32 0.94 -46.52 -0.08
CA ILE A 32 -0.46 -46.49 0.34
C ILE A 32 -1.24 -47.40 -0.60
N CYS A 33 -2.11 -48.24 -0.02
CA CYS A 33 -3.01 -49.08 -0.79
C CYS A 33 -4.45 -48.61 -0.62
N SER A 34 -5.00 -48.00 -1.68
CA SER A 34 -6.38 -47.49 -1.72
C SER A 34 -7.42 -48.60 -1.53
N ASN A 35 -7.10 -49.82 -1.95
CA ASN A 35 -7.96 -51.00 -1.80
C ASN A 35 -7.93 -51.62 -0.39
N CYS A 36 -6.94 -51.27 0.43
CA CYS A 36 -6.83 -51.67 1.85
C CYS A 36 -7.26 -50.54 2.79
N GLY A 37 -8.14 -49.63 2.35
CA GLY A 37 -8.62 -48.50 3.17
C GLY A 37 -7.66 -47.31 3.23
N SER A 38 -6.79 -47.16 2.23
CA SER A 38 -5.75 -46.11 2.17
C SER A 38 -4.75 -46.19 3.33
N LEU A 39 -4.54 -47.39 3.87
CA LEU A 39 -3.57 -47.61 4.94
C LEU A 39 -2.13 -47.54 4.40
N PRO A 40 -1.22 -46.88 5.15
CA PRO A 40 0.18 -46.76 4.77
C PRO A 40 1.03 -47.95 5.25
N TYR A 41 1.89 -48.48 4.39
CA TYR A 41 2.78 -49.62 4.68
C TYR A 41 4.24 -49.28 4.36
N CYS A 42 5.19 -49.71 5.20
CA CYS A 42 6.61 -49.74 4.83
C CYS A 42 6.86 -50.86 3.81
N GLU A 43 7.98 -50.78 3.08
CA GLU A 43 8.31 -51.73 2.01
C GLU A 43 8.26 -53.20 2.42
N ARG A 44 8.66 -53.51 3.67
CA ARG A 44 8.60 -54.87 4.22
C ARG A 44 7.17 -55.32 4.53
N CYS A 45 6.36 -54.46 5.16
CA CYS A 45 4.98 -54.78 5.50
C CYS A 45 4.09 -54.85 4.25
N ASP A 46 4.32 -54.00 3.25
CA ASP A 46 3.64 -54.06 1.96
C ASP A 46 3.87 -55.41 1.26
N ALA A 47 5.12 -55.87 1.22
CA ALA A 47 5.48 -57.16 0.63
C ALA A 47 4.86 -58.36 1.36
N VAL A 48 4.59 -58.24 2.67
CA VAL A 48 3.91 -59.30 3.44
C VAL A 48 2.41 -59.29 3.16
N VAL A 49 1.77 -58.12 3.16
CA VAL A 49 0.32 -57.98 2.97
C VAL A 49 -0.10 -58.29 1.53
N HIS A 50 0.68 -57.85 0.53
CA HIS A 50 0.37 -58.00 -0.89
C HIS A 50 1.02 -59.22 -1.55
N ARG A 51 1.58 -60.15 -0.77
CA ARG A 51 1.99 -61.49 -1.24
C ARG A 51 0.80 -62.46 -1.35
N HIS A 52 -0.33 -62.17 -0.70
CA HIS A 52 -1.53 -63.02 -0.76
C HIS A 52 -2.18 -62.95 -2.15
N PRO A 53 -2.57 -64.08 -2.78
CA PRO A 53 -3.08 -64.11 -4.17
C PRO A 53 -4.25 -63.16 -4.44
N GLU A 54 -5.13 -62.97 -3.45
CA GLU A 54 -6.30 -62.09 -3.55
C GLU A 54 -5.97 -60.59 -3.45
N LYS A 55 -4.76 -60.25 -2.97
CA LYS A 55 -4.33 -58.86 -2.71
C LYS A 55 -3.20 -58.39 -3.64
N VAL A 56 -2.63 -59.28 -4.44
CA VAL A 56 -1.57 -58.98 -5.42
C VAL A 56 -2.02 -57.92 -6.45
N ALA A 57 -3.31 -57.90 -6.79
CA ALA A 57 -3.89 -56.98 -7.78
C ALA A 57 -4.27 -55.60 -7.20
N HIS A 58 -4.04 -55.35 -5.91
CA HIS A 58 -4.38 -54.08 -5.29
C HIS A 58 -3.51 -52.94 -5.84
N LYS A 59 -4.12 -51.77 -6.05
CA LYS A 59 -3.40 -50.59 -6.51
C LYS A 59 -2.58 -50.01 -5.35
N ARG A 60 -1.25 -50.03 -5.50
CA ARG A 60 -0.27 -49.55 -4.52
C ARG A 60 0.41 -48.31 -5.08
N ASP A 61 0.10 -47.17 -4.49
CA ASP A 61 0.67 -45.89 -4.90
C ASP A 61 1.89 -45.59 -4.00
N HIS A 62 3.03 -45.25 -4.61
CA HIS A 62 4.25 -44.92 -3.88
C HIS A 62 4.07 -43.57 -3.20
N ILE A 63 4.36 -43.50 -1.89
CA ILE A 63 4.40 -42.24 -1.17
C ILE A 63 5.69 -41.53 -1.60
N SER A 64 5.59 -40.52 -2.46
CA SER A 64 6.72 -39.67 -2.83
C SER A 64 7.12 -38.81 -1.62
N PRO A 65 8.39 -38.81 -1.18
CA PRO A 65 8.83 -37.90 -0.13
C PRO A 65 9.04 -36.52 -0.76
N SER A 66 7.98 -35.75 -0.93
CA SER A 66 8.07 -34.30 -1.21
C SER A 66 7.90 -33.49 0.08
N GLN A 67 8.57 -33.91 1.16
CA GLN A 67 8.99 -33.00 2.20
C GLN A 67 10.43 -32.59 1.88
N LYS A 68 10.62 -31.38 1.34
CA LYS A 68 11.91 -30.71 1.52
C LYS A 68 12.02 -30.47 3.02
N GLU A 69 12.77 -31.33 3.70
CA GLU A 69 13.04 -31.15 5.12
C GLU A 69 13.75 -29.81 5.30
N ASN A 70 13.10 -28.90 6.01
CA ASN A 70 13.67 -27.61 6.37
C ASN A 70 14.49 -27.76 7.65
N CYS A 71 15.49 -26.90 7.80
CA CYS A 71 16.37 -26.82 8.94
C CYS A 71 15.59 -26.76 10.25
N ALA A 72 15.92 -27.62 11.20
CA ALA A 72 15.23 -27.70 12.50
C ALA A 72 15.34 -26.43 13.35
N ILE A 73 16.29 -25.54 13.04
CA ILE A 73 16.48 -24.27 13.76
C ILE A 73 15.80 -23.11 13.05
N CYS A 74 16.06 -22.91 11.76
CA CYS A 74 15.53 -21.73 11.07
C CYS A 74 14.22 -21.98 10.33
N GLY A 75 13.81 -23.23 10.08
CA GLY A 75 12.57 -23.58 9.38
C GLY A 75 12.48 -23.16 7.90
N LEU A 76 13.48 -22.44 7.39
CA LEU A 76 13.42 -21.73 6.10
C LEU A 76 14.30 -22.36 5.01
N ALA A 77 15.45 -22.92 5.37
CA ALA A 77 16.43 -23.46 4.42
C ALA A 77 16.45 -24.99 4.44
N PRO A 78 16.69 -25.67 3.31
CA PRO A 78 16.74 -27.12 3.26
C PRO A 78 17.89 -27.67 4.13
N VAL A 79 17.66 -28.84 4.73
CA VAL A 79 18.67 -29.57 5.50
C VAL A 79 19.86 -29.91 4.61
N ALA A 80 21.06 -29.55 5.07
CA ALA A 80 22.32 -29.82 4.38
C ALA A 80 23.24 -30.75 5.19
N ALA A 81 23.11 -30.76 6.51
CA ALA A 81 23.92 -31.58 7.40
C ALA A 81 23.05 -32.23 8.48
N ASN A 82 23.36 -33.48 8.80
CA ASN A 82 22.83 -34.19 9.96
C ASN A 82 23.96 -34.43 10.96
N CYS A 83 23.73 -34.08 12.22
CA CYS A 83 24.60 -34.44 13.32
C CYS A 83 23.89 -35.49 14.20
N PRO A 84 24.30 -36.77 14.15
CA PRO A 84 23.72 -37.82 15.00
C PRO A 84 23.92 -37.57 16.49
N THR A 85 25.03 -36.92 16.87
CA THR A 85 25.35 -36.59 18.27
C THR A 85 24.41 -35.50 18.83
N CYS A 86 23.96 -34.57 17.98
CA CYS A 86 22.97 -33.55 18.35
C CYS A 86 21.52 -33.97 18.06
N ALA A 87 21.31 -35.09 17.36
CA ALA A 87 20.04 -35.50 16.76
C ALA A 87 19.35 -34.38 15.94
N GLN A 88 20.14 -33.54 15.25
CA GLN A 88 19.65 -32.33 14.58
C GLN A 88 20.02 -32.31 13.09
N ARG A 89 19.04 -31.90 12.27
CA ARG A 89 19.13 -31.78 10.82
C ARG A 89 19.05 -30.31 10.44
N LEU A 90 20.17 -29.74 10.01
CA LEU A 90 20.37 -28.29 9.90
C LEU A 90 20.76 -27.90 8.47
N CYS A 91 20.39 -26.70 8.06
CA CYS A 91 20.99 -26.08 6.86
C CYS A 91 22.47 -25.75 7.13
N THR A 92 23.23 -25.46 6.08
CA THR A 92 24.67 -25.22 6.18
C THR A 92 25.03 -24.12 7.19
N GLU A 93 24.24 -23.05 7.26
CA GLU A 93 24.52 -21.91 8.13
C GLU A 93 24.19 -22.20 9.59
N CYS A 94 23.04 -22.84 9.86
CA CYS A 94 22.68 -23.25 11.21
C CYS A 94 23.60 -24.36 11.74
N ASP A 95 24.08 -25.28 10.89
CA ASP A 95 25.07 -26.29 11.27
C ASP A 95 26.41 -25.64 11.69
N LYS A 96 26.92 -24.70 10.90
CA LYS A 96 28.15 -23.95 11.21
C LYS A 96 28.02 -23.17 12.51
N LEU A 97 26.90 -22.46 12.71
CA LEU A 97 26.63 -21.70 13.92
C LEU A 97 26.49 -22.61 15.14
N ARG A 98 25.92 -23.80 14.99
CA ARG A 98 25.71 -24.70 16.13
C ARG A 98 26.97 -25.49 16.50
N HIS A 99 27.84 -25.78 15.54
CA HIS A 99 29.10 -26.50 15.73
C HIS A 99 30.34 -25.60 15.77
N SER A 100 30.16 -24.28 15.85
CA SER A 100 31.23 -23.32 16.18
C SER A 100 31.60 -23.34 17.66
N HIS A 101 30.73 -23.86 18.52
CA HIS A 101 30.96 -24.00 19.96
C HIS A 101 32.06 -25.04 20.27
N PRO A 102 33.02 -24.75 21.18
CA PRO A 102 34.15 -25.64 21.50
C PRO A 102 33.74 -27.09 21.80
N ASP A 103 32.70 -27.27 22.61
CA ASP A 103 32.19 -28.60 23.02
C ASP A 103 31.54 -29.41 21.89
N ARG A 104 31.12 -28.75 20.80
CA ARG A 104 30.41 -29.39 19.67
C ARG A 104 31.23 -29.45 18.40
N LYS A 105 32.39 -28.80 18.38
CA LYS A 105 33.32 -28.76 17.25
C LYS A 105 33.81 -30.16 16.85
N GLY A 106 33.86 -31.09 17.81
CA GLY A 106 34.23 -32.49 17.62
C GLY A 106 33.09 -33.42 17.17
N HIS A 107 31.86 -32.94 17.03
CA HIS A 107 30.75 -33.79 16.62
C HIS A 107 30.89 -34.28 15.17
N ARG A 108 30.54 -35.55 14.92
CA ARG A 108 30.55 -36.14 13.59
C ARG A 108 29.36 -35.63 12.77
N ARG A 109 29.63 -34.83 11.74
CA ARG A 109 28.62 -34.22 10.85
C ARG A 109 28.59 -34.95 9.52
N MET A 110 27.42 -35.43 9.14
CA MET A 110 27.20 -36.14 7.87
C MET A 110 26.49 -35.21 6.87
N PRO A 111 27.07 -34.93 5.70
CA PRO A 111 26.39 -34.19 4.65
C PRO A 111 25.25 -35.03 4.07
N VAL A 112 24.08 -34.42 3.87
CA VAL A 112 22.92 -35.08 3.24
C VAL A 112 23.02 -34.86 1.72
N ASN A 113 23.40 -35.91 0.99
CA ASN A 113 23.44 -35.87 -0.48
C ASN A 113 22.03 -35.97 -1.06
N ILE A 114 21.54 -34.89 -1.67
CA ILE A 114 20.36 -34.93 -2.53
C ILE A 114 20.80 -35.63 -3.84
N THR A 115 20.28 -36.84 -4.07
CA THR A 115 20.47 -37.59 -5.32
C THR A 115 19.99 -36.76 -6.51
N LYS A 116 20.91 -36.52 -7.46
CA LYS A 116 20.60 -35.97 -8.79
C LYS A 116 19.72 -36.97 -9.55
N ALA A 117 18.62 -36.50 -10.12
CA ALA A 117 17.82 -37.20 -11.14
C ALA A 117 18.00 -36.50 -12.51
N PRO A 118 17.76 -37.20 -13.63
CA PRO A 118 18.50 -37.03 -14.89
C PRO A 118 18.01 -35.89 -15.80
N GLU A 119 18.92 -35.47 -16.68
CA GLU A 119 18.68 -34.63 -17.85
C GLU A 119 17.66 -35.26 -18.81
N SER A 120 16.52 -34.60 -19.00
CA SER A 120 15.81 -34.46 -20.29
C SER A 120 14.55 -33.62 -20.08
N LEU A 121 14.16 -32.86 -21.11
CA LEU A 121 13.14 -31.79 -21.15
C LEU A 121 13.64 -30.41 -20.68
N ARG A 122 14.65 -29.89 -21.40
CA ARG A 122 14.88 -28.45 -21.51
C ARG A 122 13.74 -27.82 -22.33
N LEU A 123 12.94 -26.98 -21.69
CA LEU A 123 12.21 -25.88 -22.34
C LEU A 123 12.79 -24.57 -21.80
N SER A 124 13.27 -23.72 -22.72
CA SER A 124 14.05 -22.51 -22.45
C SER A 124 13.37 -21.54 -21.49
N PHE A 125 13.96 -21.36 -20.31
CA PHE A 125 13.77 -20.17 -19.49
C PHE A 125 15.11 -19.42 -19.42
N SER A 126 15.08 -18.17 -19.88
CA SER A 126 16.23 -17.28 -20.04
C SER A 126 16.98 -17.04 -18.72
N SER A 127 18.30 -17.24 -18.69
CA SER A 127 19.19 -16.80 -17.60
C SER A 127 19.90 -15.51 -18.00
N TRP A 128 20.23 -14.63 -17.06
CA TRP A 128 21.02 -13.42 -17.33
C TRP A 128 22.36 -13.49 -16.62
N GLU A 129 23.42 -13.07 -17.30
CA GLU A 129 24.78 -13.02 -16.76
C GLU A 129 25.09 -11.62 -16.24
N CYS A 130 25.60 -11.52 -15.02
CA CYS A 130 26.03 -10.23 -14.47
C CYS A 130 27.29 -9.75 -15.19
N THR A 131 27.22 -8.63 -15.91
CA THR A 131 28.32 -8.07 -16.69
C THR A 131 29.54 -7.62 -15.87
N GLN A 132 29.40 -7.54 -14.55
CA GLN A 132 30.46 -7.08 -13.64
C GLN A 132 31.20 -8.21 -12.92
N CYS A 133 30.55 -9.35 -12.68
CA CYS A 133 31.17 -10.48 -11.99
C CYS A 133 30.92 -11.83 -12.68
N SER A 134 30.42 -11.78 -13.92
CA SER A 134 30.11 -12.92 -14.82
C SER A 134 29.29 -14.03 -14.17
N THR A 135 28.57 -13.72 -13.10
CA THR A 135 27.74 -14.69 -12.40
C THR A 135 26.45 -14.85 -13.17
N VAL A 136 26.18 -16.08 -13.63
CA VAL A 136 24.93 -16.45 -14.28
C VAL A 136 23.83 -16.56 -13.23
N ASN A 137 22.81 -15.72 -13.38
CA ASN A 137 21.65 -15.62 -12.52
C ASN A 137 20.41 -16.20 -13.21
N HIS A 138 19.44 -16.66 -12.42
CA HIS A 138 18.18 -17.20 -12.92
C HIS A 138 17.29 -16.09 -13.49
N ALA A 139 16.39 -16.40 -14.45
CA ALA A 139 15.46 -15.45 -15.08
C ALA A 139 14.74 -14.48 -14.12
N ARG A 140 14.35 -15.00 -12.95
CA ARG A 140 13.55 -14.31 -11.93
C ARG A 140 14.40 -13.65 -10.83
N ALA A 141 15.73 -13.79 -10.89
CA ALA A 141 16.62 -13.16 -9.94
C ALA A 141 16.71 -11.65 -10.28
N VAL A 142 16.15 -10.83 -9.40
CA VAL A 142 16.11 -9.36 -9.58
C VAL A 142 17.46 -8.72 -9.26
N THR A 143 18.32 -9.42 -8.54
CA THR A 143 19.69 -9.02 -8.22
C THR A 143 20.66 -10.19 -8.39
N CYS A 144 21.91 -9.88 -8.70
CA CYS A 144 22.97 -10.85 -8.85
C CYS A 144 23.26 -11.50 -7.50
N ARG A 145 23.23 -12.83 -7.42
CA ARG A 145 23.45 -13.55 -6.16
C ARG A 145 24.83 -13.34 -5.53
N SER A 146 25.81 -12.93 -6.34
CA SER A 146 27.20 -12.76 -5.88
C SER A 146 27.51 -11.33 -5.45
N CYS A 147 26.90 -10.31 -6.08
CA CYS A 147 27.24 -8.90 -5.84
C CYS A 147 26.04 -8.01 -5.49
N GLY A 148 24.82 -8.55 -5.46
CA GLY A 148 23.60 -7.84 -5.04
C GLY A 148 23.06 -6.83 -6.06
N ARG A 149 23.64 -6.72 -7.26
CA ARG A 149 23.26 -5.69 -8.25
C ARG A 149 22.21 -6.19 -9.26
N PRO A 150 21.25 -5.37 -9.69
CA PRO A 150 20.24 -5.76 -10.67
C PRO A 150 20.83 -5.97 -12.07
N PRO A 151 20.15 -6.74 -12.95
CA PRO A 151 20.53 -6.85 -14.35
C PRO A 151 20.41 -5.48 -15.03
N LEU A 152 21.51 -5.00 -15.64
CA LEU A 152 21.45 -3.86 -16.57
C LEU A 152 20.74 -4.36 -17.84
N GLY A 153 19.60 -3.74 -18.17
CA GLY A 153 18.76 -4.14 -19.29
C GLY A 153 19.52 -4.10 -20.62
N ASN A 154 19.51 -5.22 -21.35
CA ASN A 154 20.04 -5.27 -22.71
C ASN A 154 19.23 -4.34 -23.61
N ALA A 155 19.91 -3.34 -24.18
CA ALA A 155 19.44 -2.61 -25.34
C ALA A 155 19.23 -3.57 -26.53
N SER A 156 18.16 -3.35 -27.29
CA SER A 156 18.00 -3.88 -28.65
C SER A 156 17.38 -2.81 -29.55
N PRO A 157 17.64 -2.89 -30.86
CA PRO A 157 17.88 -1.72 -31.70
C PRO A 157 16.60 -1.09 -32.26
N ALA A 158 16.69 0.23 -32.44
CA ALA A 158 15.95 1.12 -33.33
C ALA A 158 14.62 0.63 -33.96
N GLY A 159 13.52 1.30 -33.59
CA GLY A 159 12.38 1.51 -34.49
C GLY A 159 11.01 1.55 -33.80
N GLN A 160 10.38 2.73 -33.87
CA GLN A 160 8.95 3.05 -33.66
C GLN A 160 8.54 3.60 -32.28
N GLU A 161 8.21 4.89 -32.33
CA GLU A 161 7.66 5.74 -31.28
C GLU A 161 6.25 5.28 -30.87
N ALA A 162 6.08 5.00 -29.58
CA ALA A 162 4.81 5.08 -28.87
C ALA A 162 5.10 5.46 -27.41
N SER A 163 4.70 6.67 -27.04
CA SER A 163 4.88 7.27 -25.72
C SER A 163 4.10 6.50 -24.64
N SER A 164 4.83 5.93 -23.68
CA SER A 164 4.31 5.40 -22.41
C SER A 164 4.83 6.27 -21.25
N PRO A 165 4.08 6.43 -20.14
CA PRO A 165 4.46 7.29 -19.03
C PRO A 165 5.62 6.67 -18.25
N SER A 166 6.73 7.40 -18.17
CA SER A 166 7.88 7.07 -17.35
C SER A 166 7.48 7.00 -15.88
N THR A 167 7.86 5.93 -15.20
CA THR A 167 7.91 5.88 -13.73
C THR A 167 8.67 7.11 -13.23
N PRO A 168 8.11 7.93 -12.32
CA PRO A 168 8.82 9.09 -11.79
C PRO A 168 10.09 8.60 -11.07
N SER A 169 11.25 9.10 -11.51
CA SER A 169 12.55 8.89 -10.85
C SER A 169 12.58 9.46 -9.42
N GLU A 170 11.60 10.31 -9.08
CA GLU A 170 11.46 11.03 -7.83
C GLU A 170 9.96 11.17 -7.47
N TRP A 171 9.62 11.32 -6.20
CA TRP A 171 8.26 11.62 -5.73
C TRP A 171 8.26 12.66 -4.61
N GLU A 172 7.36 13.62 -4.71
CA GLU A 172 7.17 14.64 -3.69
C GLU A 172 6.29 14.11 -2.54
N CYS A 173 6.77 14.25 -1.31
CA CYS A 173 6.02 13.87 -0.13
C CYS A 173 4.83 14.79 0.08
N LYS A 174 3.61 14.24 -0.01
CA LYS A 174 2.36 15.01 0.19
C LYS A 174 2.18 15.57 1.61
N SER A 175 3.04 15.19 2.56
CA SER A 175 3.00 15.66 3.95
C SER A 175 4.00 16.78 4.25
N CYS A 176 5.25 16.69 3.78
CA CYS A 176 6.31 17.67 4.04
C CYS A 176 6.94 18.29 2.78
N THR A 177 6.40 17.99 1.59
CA THR A 177 6.85 18.47 0.26
C THR A 177 8.27 18.06 -0.14
N MET A 178 8.92 17.16 0.61
CA MET A 178 10.25 16.65 0.29
C MET A 178 10.22 15.79 -0.98
N VAL A 179 11.15 16.02 -1.90
CA VAL A 179 11.29 15.21 -3.12
C VAL A 179 12.20 14.01 -2.82
N ASN A 180 11.61 12.83 -2.74
CA ASN A 180 12.29 11.58 -2.41
C ASN A 180 12.60 10.80 -3.69
N SER A 181 13.60 9.93 -3.65
CA SER A 181 13.89 9.02 -4.77
C SER A 181 12.70 8.10 -5.11
N GLY A 182 12.49 7.82 -6.39
CA GLY A 182 11.43 6.97 -6.92
C GLY A 182 11.47 5.51 -6.40
N THR A 183 12.61 5.09 -5.86
CA THR A 183 12.81 3.78 -5.20
C THR A 183 12.54 3.82 -3.70
N SER A 184 12.44 5.00 -3.09
CA SER A 184 12.12 5.14 -1.66
C SER A 184 10.63 4.99 -1.43
N VAL A 185 10.24 4.09 -0.53
CA VAL A 185 8.84 3.88 -0.11
C VAL A 185 8.43 4.78 1.05
N LEU A 186 9.38 5.36 1.77
CA LEU A 186 9.17 6.29 2.89
C LEU A 186 9.86 7.63 2.59
N CYS A 187 9.29 8.72 3.10
CA CYS A 187 9.91 10.03 3.01
C CYS A 187 11.13 10.08 3.93
N GLU A 188 12.27 10.53 3.43
CA GLU A 188 13.50 10.57 4.23
C GLU A 188 13.48 11.63 5.36
N VAL A 189 12.60 12.63 5.24
CA VAL A 189 12.49 13.72 6.22
C VAL A 189 11.46 13.44 7.30
N CYS A 190 10.31 12.87 6.93
CA CYS A 190 9.19 12.67 7.86
C CYS A 190 8.81 11.20 8.05
N GLU A 191 9.54 10.29 7.41
CA GLU A 191 9.35 8.83 7.45
C GLU A 191 7.97 8.36 6.97
N ARG A 192 7.18 9.26 6.38
CA ARG A 192 5.83 8.95 5.89
C ARG A 192 5.88 8.21 4.55
N PRO A 193 5.09 7.15 4.35
CA PRO A 193 5.04 6.40 3.10
C PRO A 193 4.69 7.27 1.88
N ARG A 194 5.17 6.85 0.71
CA ARG A 194 4.93 7.50 -0.59
C ARG A 194 3.47 7.82 -0.90
N LEU A 195 2.57 6.95 -0.42
CA LEU A 195 1.13 7.06 -0.64
C LEU A 195 0.39 7.80 0.48
N ALA A 196 1.06 8.14 1.58
CA ALA A 196 0.42 8.79 2.71
C ALA A 196 -0.02 10.22 2.34
N THR A 197 -1.33 10.45 2.38
CA THR A 197 -1.93 11.77 2.23
C THR A 197 -1.79 12.57 3.53
N ARG A 198 -1.93 13.91 3.43
CA ARG A 198 -1.92 14.80 4.60
C ARG A 198 -3.12 14.44 5.49
N PRO A 199 -2.98 14.35 6.83
CA PRO A 199 -4.12 14.07 7.69
C PRO A 199 -5.18 15.17 7.55
N PRO A 200 -6.48 14.84 7.57
CA PRO A 200 -7.51 15.86 7.74
C PRO A 200 -7.31 16.49 9.13
N ILE A 201 -7.24 17.82 9.16
CA ILE A 201 -7.16 18.60 10.39
C ILE A 201 -8.53 18.48 11.07
N THR A 202 -8.59 17.78 12.20
CA THR A 202 -9.77 17.81 13.08
C THR A 202 -9.86 19.19 13.77
N PRO A 203 -11.04 19.83 13.87
CA PRO A 203 -11.18 21.19 14.38
C PRO A 203 -10.81 21.41 15.86
N GLU A 204 -10.42 20.38 16.60
CA GLU A 204 -10.29 20.44 18.08
C GLU A 204 -8.85 20.65 18.58
N GLN A 205 -7.83 20.69 17.73
CA GLN A 205 -6.43 20.93 18.16
C GLN A 205 -5.90 22.35 17.92
N LEU A 206 -6.78 23.34 17.68
CA LEU A 206 -6.39 24.75 17.47
C LEU A 206 -6.40 25.64 18.72
N PHE A 207 -6.56 25.10 19.94
CA PHE A 207 -6.60 25.93 21.14
C PHE A 207 -5.72 25.39 22.28
N PRO A 208 -4.65 26.13 22.68
CA PRO A 208 -4.11 26.03 24.03
C PRO A 208 -5.16 26.52 25.05
N PRO A 209 -5.17 25.99 26.29
CA PRO A 209 -6.14 26.40 27.30
C PRO A 209 -5.91 27.88 27.67
N LYS A 210 -6.99 28.66 27.67
CA LYS A 210 -6.99 30.08 28.07
C LYS A 210 -6.54 30.26 29.52
N PRO A 211 -5.64 31.24 29.79
CA PRO A 211 -5.72 32.07 30.97
C PRO A 211 -6.35 33.44 30.59
N ASN A 212 -7.06 34.02 31.55
CA ASN A 212 -7.88 35.25 31.45
C ASN A 212 -7.08 36.53 31.06
N PRO A 213 -7.77 37.59 30.57
CA PRO A 213 -7.20 38.77 29.88
C PRO A 213 -6.58 39.78 30.88
N PRO A 214 -5.77 40.81 30.49
CA PRO A 214 -6.04 41.73 29.36
C PRO A 214 -4.87 42.42 28.60
N VAL A 215 -5.27 43.18 27.57
CA VAL A 215 -4.69 44.41 26.95
C VAL A 215 -4.06 44.27 25.55
N ASP A 216 -4.58 45.10 24.63
CA ASP A 216 -4.20 45.36 23.24
C ASP A 216 -2.73 45.74 23.01
N THR A 217 -2.10 45.14 21.99
CA THR A 217 -1.14 45.83 21.10
C THR A 217 -0.99 45.05 19.79
N GLU A 218 -1.38 45.65 18.66
CA GLU A 218 -1.09 45.18 17.31
C GLU A 218 0.41 45.36 16.98
N ALA A 219 1.19 44.28 16.81
CA ALA A 219 2.54 44.37 16.23
C ALA A 219 3.15 43.06 15.68
N GLU A 220 2.38 42.01 15.39
CA GLU A 220 2.93 40.79 14.78
C GLU A 220 2.08 40.30 13.60
N TRP A 221 2.71 39.99 12.47
CA TRP A 221 2.02 39.41 11.32
C TRP A 221 2.83 38.33 10.61
N THR A 222 2.17 37.23 10.28
CA THR A 222 2.79 36.09 9.57
C THR A 222 2.77 36.32 8.06
N CYS A 223 3.94 36.25 7.42
CA CYS A 223 4.06 36.38 5.98
C CYS A 223 3.38 35.21 5.27
N LYS A 224 2.44 35.49 4.37
CA LYS A 224 1.74 34.43 3.61
C LYS A 224 2.62 33.73 2.56
N HIS A 225 3.79 34.28 2.23
CA HIS A 225 4.69 33.71 1.24
C HIS A 225 5.75 32.75 1.82
N CYS A 226 6.30 33.08 3.00
CA CYS A 226 7.37 32.29 3.62
C CYS A 226 7.07 31.87 5.07
N THR A 227 5.84 32.13 5.54
CA THR A 227 5.32 31.81 6.88
C THR A 227 6.09 32.40 8.06
N PHE A 228 7.03 33.30 7.82
CA PHE A 228 7.80 34.01 8.84
C PHE A 228 6.92 35.00 9.62
N VAL A 229 7.00 35.01 10.95
CA VAL A 229 6.29 35.96 11.82
C VAL A 229 7.14 37.23 11.92
N ASN A 230 6.65 38.33 11.35
CA ASN A 230 7.32 39.62 11.42
C ASN A 230 6.89 40.32 12.70
N SER A 231 7.87 40.63 13.54
CA SER A 231 7.67 41.31 14.83
C SER A 231 7.81 42.84 14.75
N SER A 232 7.93 43.39 13.53
CA SER A 232 7.97 44.82 13.27
C SER A 232 6.74 45.28 12.47
N PRO A 233 6.26 46.54 12.63
CA PRO A 233 5.12 47.08 11.89
C PRO A 233 5.41 47.30 10.38
N SER A 234 6.50 46.73 9.87
CA SER A 234 6.88 46.77 8.46
C SER A 234 5.82 46.12 7.59
N ALA A 235 5.43 46.80 6.51
CA ALA A 235 4.52 46.26 5.50
C ALA A 235 5.19 45.23 4.58
N VAL A 236 6.50 45.02 4.69
CA VAL A 236 7.29 44.02 3.94
C VAL A 236 7.93 43.02 4.90
N CYS A 237 7.91 41.75 4.50
CA CYS A 237 8.45 40.68 5.34
C CYS A 237 9.98 40.73 5.42
N GLU A 238 10.54 40.64 6.62
CA GLU A 238 12.00 40.71 6.86
C GLU A 238 12.79 39.58 6.19
N MET A 239 12.14 38.41 6.00
CA MET A 239 12.78 37.24 5.41
C MET A 239 12.75 37.22 3.88
N CYS A 240 11.65 37.66 3.26
CA CYS A 240 11.48 37.55 1.80
C CYS A 240 11.33 38.89 1.08
N ASN A 241 11.26 40.00 1.83
CA ASN A 241 11.05 41.37 1.34
C ASN A 241 9.79 41.59 0.50
N LEU A 242 8.84 40.65 0.54
CA LEU A 242 7.55 40.78 -0.14
C LEU A 242 6.55 41.52 0.73
N SER A 243 5.75 42.38 0.09
CA SER A 243 4.73 43.20 0.75
C SER A 243 3.58 42.33 1.26
N ARG A 244 2.96 42.78 2.35
CA ARG A 244 1.83 42.13 3.03
C ARG A 244 0.59 41.96 2.11
N ASN A 245 0.48 42.73 1.02
CA ASN A 245 -0.78 42.93 0.28
C ASN A 245 -0.78 42.67 -1.25
N GLU A 246 0.20 42.01 -1.87
CA GLU A 246 0.09 41.71 -3.32
C GLU A 246 -0.29 40.25 -3.66
N PRO A 247 -1.37 40.02 -4.43
CA PRO A 247 -1.67 38.71 -5.03
C PRO A 247 -0.93 38.50 -6.37
N VAL A 248 -0.67 37.23 -6.69
CA VAL A 248 0.12 36.77 -7.85
C VAL A 248 -0.56 37.12 -9.19
N VAL A 249 0.09 37.97 -10.00
CA VAL A 249 -0.22 38.10 -11.44
C VAL A 249 1.00 37.66 -12.26
N LYS A 250 0.83 36.60 -13.05
CA LYS A 250 1.76 36.20 -14.12
C LYS A 250 1.46 37.01 -15.37
N THR A 251 2.35 37.91 -15.78
CA THR A 251 2.33 38.45 -17.15
C THR A 251 3.73 38.69 -17.68
N ASN A 252 4.10 37.91 -18.70
CA ASN A 252 5.08 38.29 -19.71
C ASN A 252 4.51 39.45 -20.53
N LYS A 253 5.26 40.56 -20.63
CA LYS A 253 5.44 41.42 -21.82
C LYS A 253 6.14 42.74 -21.41
N SER A 254 7.28 43.03 -22.02
CA SER A 254 7.87 44.37 -22.09
C SER A 254 6.93 45.31 -22.85
N PRO A 255 6.93 46.63 -22.57
CA PRO A 255 7.55 47.60 -23.49
C PRO A 255 8.05 48.87 -22.74
N PRO A 256 8.24 50.05 -23.36
CA PRO A 256 9.54 50.54 -23.80
C PRO A 256 9.99 51.85 -23.11
N LEU A 257 11.23 52.19 -23.39
CA LEU A 257 11.93 53.44 -23.09
C LEU A 257 11.12 54.70 -23.42
N GLU A 258 11.13 55.68 -22.51
CA GLU A 258 11.16 57.08 -22.92
C GLU A 258 11.96 57.96 -21.94
N ASN A 259 12.94 58.63 -22.53
CA ASN A 259 13.81 59.65 -21.98
C ASN A 259 12.98 60.87 -21.54
N THR A 260 13.36 61.51 -20.43
CA THR A 260 13.61 62.96 -20.43
C THR A 260 14.64 63.29 -19.36
N MET A 261 15.79 63.73 -19.85
CA MET A 261 16.90 64.27 -19.06
C MET A 261 16.54 65.65 -18.52
N GLN A 262 16.88 65.94 -17.26
CA GLN A 262 17.31 67.28 -16.86
C GLN A 262 18.56 67.18 -15.98
N HIS A 263 19.63 67.78 -16.50
CA HIS A 263 20.92 68.03 -15.86
C HIS A 263 20.78 68.86 -14.58
N PHE A 264 21.62 68.64 -13.56
CA PHE A 264 22.67 69.57 -13.13
C PHE A 264 23.57 68.95 -12.04
N GLU A 265 24.82 68.74 -12.43
CA GLU A 265 26.13 68.83 -11.73
C GLU A 265 26.37 68.36 -10.27
N LYS A 266 27.37 67.46 -10.20
CA LYS A 266 28.55 67.43 -9.30
C LYS A 266 28.51 66.60 -7.99
N PRO A 267 29.69 66.10 -7.54
CA PRO A 267 29.88 64.72 -7.14
C PRO A 267 30.22 64.56 -5.65
N GLN A 268 29.93 63.37 -5.09
CA GLN A 268 30.87 62.53 -4.33
C GLN A 268 30.11 61.32 -3.72
N VAL A 269 30.69 60.14 -3.89
CA VAL A 269 30.12 58.82 -3.59
C VAL A 269 30.06 58.57 -2.07
N PRO A 270 28.93 58.12 -1.48
CA PRO A 270 28.86 57.67 -0.09
C PRO A 270 29.04 56.15 0.09
N PRO A 271 29.32 55.66 1.32
CA PRO A 271 29.86 54.32 1.64
C PRO A 271 28.95 53.11 1.32
N ARG A 272 27.71 53.34 0.88
CA ARG A 272 26.68 52.29 0.70
C ARG A 272 26.98 51.29 -0.43
N GLN A 273 27.80 51.65 -1.42
CA GLN A 273 28.10 50.76 -2.55
C GLN A 273 29.01 49.59 -2.19
N VAL A 274 29.88 49.73 -1.17
CA VAL A 274 30.80 48.64 -0.77
C VAL A 274 30.04 47.57 0.00
N ASP A 275 29.12 47.98 0.88
CA ASP A 275 28.27 47.07 1.64
C ASP A 275 27.26 46.33 0.75
N LEU A 276 26.69 47.01 -0.26
CA LEU A 276 25.81 46.36 -1.25
C LEU A 276 26.57 45.32 -2.07
N LYS A 277 27.78 45.63 -2.54
CA LYS A 277 28.62 44.65 -3.26
C LYS A 277 29.03 43.48 -2.37
N ARG A 278 29.33 43.72 -1.09
CA ARG A 278 29.62 42.66 -0.12
C ARG A 278 28.41 41.76 0.11
N GLN A 279 27.22 42.34 0.28
CA GLN A 279 25.96 41.60 0.43
C GLN A 279 25.62 40.78 -0.81
N GLU A 280 25.81 41.33 -2.00
CA GLU A 280 25.63 40.60 -3.27
C GLU A 280 26.65 39.45 -3.42
N SER A 281 27.91 39.65 -3.05
CA SER A 281 28.93 38.59 -3.05
C SER A 281 28.54 37.46 -2.11
N MET A 282 28.19 37.78 -0.85
CA MET A 282 27.76 36.80 0.14
C MET A 282 26.49 36.04 -0.29
N ARG A 283 25.55 36.73 -0.96
CA ARG A 283 24.34 36.10 -1.51
C ARG A 283 24.68 35.12 -2.64
N ASN A 284 25.57 35.51 -3.54
CA ASN A 284 25.98 34.67 -4.67
C ASN A 284 26.82 33.47 -4.22
N GLU A 285 27.71 33.65 -3.25
CA GLU A 285 28.47 32.58 -2.59
C GLU A 285 27.53 31.61 -1.86
N GLY A 286 26.55 32.14 -1.12
CA GLY A 286 25.53 31.33 -0.44
C GLY A 286 24.65 30.51 -1.40
N LEU A 287 24.22 31.10 -2.53
CA LEU A 287 23.48 30.38 -3.57
C LEU A 287 24.32 29.29 -4.23
N THR A 288 25.62 29.56 -4.43
CA THR A 288 26.55 28.58 -4.99
C THR A 288 26.75 27.40 -4.02
N LEU A 289 26.90 27.67 -2.73
CA LEU A 289 27.00 26.63 -1.70
C LEU A 289 25.71 25.77 -1.64
N ILE A 290 24.53 26.39 -1.66
CA ILE A 290 23.25 25.67 -1.67
C ILE A 290 23.15 24.74 -2.90
N ARG A 291 23.64 25.18 -4.07
CA ARG A 291 23.69 24.34 -5.26
C ARG A 291 24.57 23.10 -5.05
N TYR A 292 25.77 23.28 -4.49
CA TYR A 292 26.67 22.16 -4.19
C TYR A 292 26.09 21.21 -3.13
N ILE A 293 25.40 21.71 -2.11
CA ILE A 293 24.75 20.85 -1.11
C ILE A 293 23.67 19.99 -1.76
N ARG A 294 22.79 20.57 -2.59
CA ARG A 294 21.74 19.82 -3.31
C ARG A 294 22.33 18.76 -4.25
N ASP A 295 23.44 19.08 -4.91
CA ASP A 295 24.12 18.13 -5.78
C ASP A 295 24.83 17.02 -4.98
N GLY A 296 25.33 17.33 -3.77
CA GLY A 296 25.87 16.37 -2.82
C GLY A 296 24.81 15.43 -2.25
N GLU A 297 23.63 15.94 -1.88
CA GLU A 297 22.49 15.15 -1.39
C GLU A 297 22.06 14.09 -2.42
N LYS A 298 21.98 14.46 -3.71
CA LYS A 298 21.73 13.52 -4.81
C LYS A 298 22.75 12.39 -4.91
N ARG A 299 23.97 12.62 -4.42
CA ARG A 299 25.09 11.67 -4.42
C ARG A 299 25.28 10.99 -3.04
N GLY A 300 24.41 11.27 -2.06
CA GLY A 300 24.48 10.72 -0.71
C GLY A 300 25.62 11.29 0.16
N ILE A 301 26.06 12.52 -0.13
CA ILE A 301 27.14 13.22 0.59
C ILE A 301 26.51 14.26 1.53
N SER A 302 26.98 14.32 2.78
CA SER A 302 26.42 15.24 3.78
C SER A 302 26.77 16.71 3.52
N PRO A 303 25.93 17.67 3.94
CA PRO A 303 26.22 19.10 3.80
C PRO A 303 27.56 19.51 4.41
N GLU A 304 27.93 18.89 5.53
CA GLU A 304 29.20 19.13 6.22
C GLU A 304 30.40 18.66 5.39
N GLU A 305 30.29 17.51 4.71
CA GLU A 305 31.33 17.01 3.80
C GLU A 305 31.49 17.91 2.58
N VAL A 306 30.39 18.39 2.01
CA VAL A 306 30.42 19.33 0.87
C VAL A 306 31.08 20.64 1.30
N TYR A 307 30.70 21.19 2.45
CA TYR A 307 31.27 22.43 2.97
C TYR A 307 32.77 22.29 3.28
N ALA A 308 33.17 21.21 3.95
CA ALA A 308 34.57 20.94 4.27
C ALA A 308 35.40 20.69 3.00
N ALA A 309 34.85 19.98 2.01
CA ALA A 309 35.50 19.76 0.72
C ALA A 309 35.72 21.07 -0.03
N LEU A 310 34.71 21.94 -0.10
CA LEU A 310 34.80 23.25 -0.77
C LEU A 310 35.89 24.15 -0.17
N ASN A 311 36.09 24.09 1.15
CA ASN A 311 37.14 24.86 1.81
C ASN A 311 38.55 24.33 1.48
N VAL A 312 38.68 23.05 1.11
CA VAL A 312 39.96 22.41 0.76
C VAL A 312 40.22 22.46 -0.75
N SER A 313 39.17 22.33 -1.57
CA SER A 313 39.24 22.37 -3.04
C SER A 313 39.11 23.78 -3.62
N GLY A 314 38.74 24.79 -2.83
CA GLY A 314 38.53 26.17 -3.30
C GLY A 314 39.74 26.87 -3.95
N GLY A 315 40.92 26.23 -3.96
CA GLY A 315 42.12 26.68 -4.66
C GLY A 315 42.54 25.83 -5.88
N SER A 316 41.84 24.73 -6.18
CA SER A 316 42.18 23.79 -7.26
C SER A 316 41.02 23.60 -8.24
N ASN A 317 41.30 23.32 -9.52
CA ASN A 317 40.30 23.06 -10.57
C ASN A 317 39.62 21.67 -10.43
N VAL A 318 39.61 21.10 -9.22
CA VAL A 318 39.12 19.73 -8.96
C VAL A 318 37.71 19.80 -8.42
N ASP A 319 36.80 19.00 -8.99
CA ASP A 319 35.42 18.90 -8.50
C ASP A 319 35.41 18.43 -7.03
N PRO A 320 34.72 19.12 -6.10
CA PRO A 320 34.73 18.78 -4.67
C PRO A 320 34.28 17.34 -4.39
N PHE A 321 33.39 16.79 -5.24
CA PHE A 321 32.89 15.43 -5.09
C PHE A 321 33.91 14.37 -5.50
N ASP A 322 34.67 14.62 -6.58
CA ASP A 322 35.76 13.73 -7.00
C ASP A 322 36.88 13.73 -5.95
N TRP A 323 37.20 14.90 -5.38
CA TRP A 323 38.17 15.03 -4.30
C TRP A 323 37.77 14.25 -3.04
N LEU A 324 36.48 14.28 -2.66
CA LEU A 324 35.95 13.49 -1.54
C LEU A 324 36.09 11.98 -1.74
N GLN A 325 36.06 11.49 -2.98
CA GLN A 325 36.22 10.07 -3.28
C GLN A 325 37.69 9.65 -3.39
N SER A 326 38.56 10.47 -4.01
CA SER A 326 39.94 10.08 -4.29
C SER A 326 40.91 10.49 -3.18
N GLU A 327 40.86 11.74 -2.72
CA GLU A 327 41.90 12.33 -1.86
C GLU A 327 41.57 12.26 -0.38
N LEU A 328 40.29 12.38 0.00
CA LEU A 328 39.88 12.38 1.40
C LEU A 328 40.39 11.13 2.17
N PRO A 329 40.30 9.88 1.67
CA PRO A 329 40.81 8.73 2.41
C PRO A 329 42.30 8.83 2.75
N HIS A 330 43.11 9.35 1.84
CA HIS A 330 44.55 9.56 2.05
C HIS A 330 44.82 10.67 3.06
N LEU A 331 44.04 11.76 3.00
CA LEU A 331 44.16 12.84 3.97
C LEU A 331 43.78 12.39 5.38
N LEU A 332 42.75 11.55 5.51
CA LEU A 332 42.36 11.00 6.81
C LEU A 332 43.43 10.07 7.39
N ASP A 333 44.10 9.28 6.55
CA ASP A 333 45.24 8.46 6.97
C ASP A 333 46.42 9.33 7.43
N GLU A 334 46.69 10.43 6.72
CA GLU A 334 47.72 11.39 7.11
C GLU A 334 47.39 12.03 8.46
N ILE A 335 46.15 12.48 8.68
CA ILE A 335 45.71 13.03 9.98
C ILE A 335 45.91 12.00 11.10
N CYS A 336 45.53 10.73 10.87
CA CYS A 336 45.76 9.65 11.82
C CYS A 336 47.24 9.45 12.12
N ALA A 337 48.10 9.39 11.10
CA ALA A 337 49.54 9.18 11.24
C ALA A 337 50.24 10.35 11.96
N VAL A 338 49.86 11.59 11.64
CA VAL A 338 50.36 12.79 12.31
C VAL A 338 49.99 12.77 13.79
N VAL A 339 48.74 12.44 14.13
CA VAL A 339 48.31 12.33 15.53
C VAL A 339 49.07 11.21 16.27
N ALA A 340 49.24 10.04 15.66
CA ALA A 340 50.00 8.94 16.25
C ALA A 340 51.45 9.37 16.57
N SER A 341 52.13 10.03 15.63
CA SER A 341 53.50 10.52 15.82
C SER A 341 53.64 11.58 16.94
N ILE A 342 52.61 12.43 17.14
CA ILE A 342 52.59 13.42 18.22
C ILE A 342 52.38 12.75 19.58
N GLN A 343 51.62 11.65 19.63
CA GLN A 343 51.39 10.89 20.86
C GLN A 343 52.65 10.11 21.27
N ASP A 344 53.35 9.49 20.33
CA ASP A 344 54.61 8.75 20.58
C ASP A 344 55.72 9.69 21.11
N ASN A 345 55.80 10.91 20.58
CA ASN A 345 56.76 11.91 21.06
C ASN A 345 56.43 12.45 22.47
N LYS A 346 55.16 12.38 22.90
CA LYS A 346 54.75 12.76 24.27
C LYS A 346 55.00 11.63 25.26
N THR A 347 54.70 10.37 24.90
CA THR A 347 54.96 9.21 25.75
C THR A 347 56.45 8.96 25.98
N ALA A 348 57.30 9.26 24.99
CA ALA A 348 58.76 9.20 25.12
C ALA A 348 59.34 10.20 26.15
N LYS A 349 58.67 11.32 26.43
CA LYS A 349 59.10 12.32 27.43
C LYS A 349 58.69 11.98 28.87
N ASP A 350 57.65 11.16 29.06
CA ASP A 350 57.09 10.82 30.38
C ASP A 350 57.61 9.48 30.94
N GLY A 351 58.60 8.85 30.29
CA GLY A 351 59.40 7.75 30.87
C GLY A 351 58.68 6.42 31.11
N GLN A 352 57.45 6.22 30.59
CA GLN A 352 56.73 4.95 30.69
C GLN A 352 56.66 4.24 29.33
N PRO A 353 57.29 3.07 29.16
CA PRO A 353 57.11 2.24 27.97
C PRO A 353 55.76 1.53 28.07
N GLN A 354 54.73 2.06 27.39
CA GLN A 354 53.51 1.31 27.12
C GLN A 354 53.55 0.84 25.66
N SER A 355 53.81 -0.45 25.49
CA SER A 355 53.78 -1.14 24.20
C SER A 355 52.34 -1.29 23.72
N GLY A 356 51.93 -0.37 22.85
CA GLY A 356 50.68 -0.45 22.11
C GLY A 356 50.62 0.72 21.12
N GLU A 357 50.79 0.43 19.84
CA GLU A 357 50.61 1.38 18.75
C GLU A 357 49.15 1.89 18.81
N VAL A 358 48.94 3.16 19.16
CA VAL A 358 47.60 3.74 19.29
C VAL A 358 47.04 3.97 17.88
N LEU A 359 46.31 2.98 17.38
CA LEU A 359 45.66 3.07 16.08
C LEU A 359 44.40 3.93 16.19
N LEU A 360 44.34 5.01 15.41
CA LEU A 360 43.14 5.85 15.27
C LEU A 360 42.31 5.36 14.09
N SER A 361 40.99 5.48 14.20
CA SER A 361 40.11 5.12 13.09
C SER A 361 39.96 6.28 12.09
N ARG A 362 39.81 5.97 10.79
CA ARG A 362 39.46 6.97 9.77
C ARG A 362 38.17 7.73 10.10
N ALA A 363 37.23 7.07 10.79
CA ALA A 363 35.97 7.68 11.22
C ALA A 363 36.20 8.84 12.20
N GLU A 364 37.13 8.67 13.15
CA GLU A 364 37.50 9.72 14.10
C GLU A 364 38.21 10.90 13.42
N ALA A 365 39.15 10.60 12.52
CA ALA A 365 39.80 11.63 11.72
C ALA A 365 38.80 12.38 10.86
N LYS A 366 37.83 11.68 10.27
CA LYS A 366 36.77 12.29 9.45
C LYS A 366 35.90 13.22 10.27
N GLN A 367 35.43 12.81 11.44
CA GLN A 367 34.64 13.68 12.30
C GLN A 367 35.42 14.92 12.75
N ALA A 368 36.68 14.74 13.17
CA ALA A 368 37.52 15.87 13.57
C ALA A 368 37.81 16.84 12.40
N TRP A 369 37.93 16.31 11.18
CA TRP A 369 38.11 17.09 9.96
C TRP A 369 36.86 17.88 9.58
N LEU A 370 35.67 17.26 9.69
CA LEU A 370 34.39 17.93 9.49
C LEU A 370 34.16 19.05 10.52
N ASP A 371 34.39 18.76 11.80
CA ASP A 371 34.29 19.76 12.88
C ASP A 371 35.28 20.92 12.67
N ALA A 372 36.42 20.64 12.03
CA ALA A 372 37.44 21.65 11.69
C ALA A 372 37.12 22.41 10.39
N GLY A 373 36.01 22.12 9.72
CA GLY A 373 35.60 22.74 8.46
C GLY A 373 36.57 22.47 7.31
N GLY A 374 37.24 21.30 7.32
CA GLY A 374 38.21 20.90 6.31
C GLY A 374 39.67 21.21 6.64
N ASN A 375 39.94 21.95 7.71
CA ASN A 375 41.30 22.33 8.09
C ASN A 375 42.05 21.19 8.80
N THR A 376 43.13 20.72 8.19
CA THR A 376 43.93 19.56 8.62
C THR A 376 44.62 19.76 9.96
N GLU A 377 45.28 20.90 10.18
CA GLU A 377 45.98 21.21 11.43
C GLU A 377 45.00 21.31 12.61
N LYS A 378 43.87 21.97 12.42
CA LYS A 378 42.81 22.05 13.43
C LYS A 378 42.19 20.68 13.69
N ALA A 379 42.03 19.85 12.66
CA ALA A 379 41.53 18.49 12.78
C ALA A 379 42.44 17.63 13.66
N VAL A 380 43.76 17.67 13.44
CA VAL A 380 44.77 16.98 14.26
C VAL A 380 44.66 17.40 15.74
N GLN A 381 44.55 18.70 16.03
CA GLN A 381 44.41 19.20 17.40
C GLN A 381 43.07 18.80 18.04
N LYS A 382 41.96 18.86 17.29
CA LYS A 382 40.64 18.46 17.77
C LYS A 382 40.57 16.97 18.05
N LEU A 383 41.13 16.14 17.16
CA LEU A 383 41.18 14.70 17.32
C LEU A 383 41.94 14.32 18.59
N LEU A 384 43.11 14.90 18.83
CA LEU A 384 43.88 14.71 20.06
C LEU A 384 43.09 15.04 21.33
N LYS A 385 42.43 16.21 21.35
CA LYS A 385 41.65 16.67 22.51
C LYS A 385 40.42 15.79 22.75
N SER A 386 39.68 15.49 21.68
CA SER A 386 38.47 14.66 21.73
C SER A 386 38.80 13.25 22.23
N ARG A 387 39.88 12.65 21.71
CA ARG A 387 40.35 11.34 22.15
C ARG A 387 40.73 11.33 23.63
N GLN A 388 41.49 12.32 24.09
CA GLN A 388 41.85 12.44 25.52
C GLN A 388 40.64 12.66 26.42
N ALA A 389 39.68 13.48 26.00
CA ALA A 389 38.46 13.73 26.75
C ALA A 389 37.63 12.44 26.91
N LYS A 390 37.37 11.73 25.80
CA LYS A 390 36.60 10.48 25.80
C LYS A 390 37.30 9.37 26.59
N THR A 391 38.62 9.24 26.49
CA THR A 391 39.36 8.27 27.32
C THR A 391 39.26 8.61 28.81
N ARG A 392 39.35 9.89 29.20
CA ARG A 392 39.16 10.32 30.61
C ARG A 392 37.73 10.06 31.09
N GLU A 393 36.75 10.24 30.22
CA GLU A 393 35.35 9.97 30.53
C GLU A 393 35.12 8.48 30.78
N LEU A 394 35.63 7.60 29.92
CA LEU A 394 35.61 6.14 30.16
C LEU A 394 36.33 5.75 31.47
N GLN A 395 37.46 6.41 31.78
CA GLN A 395 38.16 6.21 33.05
C GLN A 395 37.34 6.66 34.26
N SER A 396 36.61 7.77 34.16
CA SER A 396 35.71 8.25 35.22
C SER A 396 34.55 7.29 35.49
N LEU A 397 34.15 6.52 34.48
CA LEU A 397 33.14 5.46 34.56
C LEU A 397 33.68 4.13 35.10
N GLY A 398 34.94 4.09 35.54
CA GLY A 398 35.56 2.93 36.19
C GLY A 398 36.41 2.06 35.27
N PHE A 399 36.55 2.39 33.97
CA PHE A 399 37.40 1.65 33.04
C PHE A 399 38.85 2.18 33.09
N THR A 400 39.64 1.64 34.01
CA THR A 400 41.01 2.12 34.29
C THR A 400 42.07 1.65 33.28
N ASP A 401 41.77 0.63 32.48
CA ASP A 401 42.68 0.09 31.46
C ASP A 401 42.69 0.98 30.22
N ARG A 402 43.67 1.88 30.15
CA ARG A 402 43.79 2.88 29.10
C ARG A 402 43.86 2.26 27.70
N VAL A 403 44.58 1.16 27.53
CA VAL A 403 44.77 0.50 26.23
C VAL A 403 43.44 -0.07 25.74
N LYS A 404 42.65 -0.68 26.62
CA LYS A 404 41.31 -1.17 26.26
C LYS A 404 40.33 -0.05 25.96
N CYS A 405 40.37 1.05 26.70
CA CYS A 405 39.53 2.22 26.41
C CYS A 405 39.86 2.82 25.04
N GLU A 406 41.15 2.95 24.72
CA GLU A 406 41.60 3.42 23.42
C GLU A 406 41.20 2.44 22.31
N GLU A 407 41.37 1.13 22.50
CA GLU A 407 40.95 0.12 21.51
C GLU A 407 39.42 0.12 21.30
N ALA A 408 38.63 0.20 22.37
CA ALA A 408 37.18 0.24 22.30
C ALA A 408 36.69 1.49 21.54
N LEU A 409 37.31 2.65 21.78
CA LEU A 409 37.03 3.86 21.02
C LEU A 409 37.44 3.70 19.54
N ARG A 410 38.56 3.03 19.24
CA ARG A 410 38.98 2.80 17.85
C ARG A 410 37.97 1.94 17.08
N VAL A 411 37.56 0.80 17.66
CA VAL A 411 36.61 -0.13 17.04
C VAL A 411 35.23 0.51 16.87
N SER A 412 34.86 1.43 17.77
CA SER A 412 33.59 2.15 17.73
C SER A 412 33.62 3.42 16.87
N GLY A 413 34.68 3.66 16.09
CA GLY A 413 34.81 4.88 15.28
C GLY A 413 34.84 6.17 16.11
N GLY A 414 35.27 6.09 17.36
CA GLY A 414 35.29 7.18 18.33
C GLY A 414 33.97 7.44 19.05
N ASP A 415 32.93 6.64 18.82
CA ASP A 415 31.68 6.75 19.57
C ASP A 415 31.86 6.29 21.02
N LEU A 416 31.45 7.13 21.97
CA LEU A 416 31.60 6.86 23.40
C LEU A 416 30.66 5.73 23.85
N ASN A 417 29.42 5.71 23.34
CA ASN A 417 28.43 4.70 23.72
C ASN A 417 28.81 3.32 23.16
N GLY A 418 29.21 3.24 21.90
CA GLY A 418 29.77 2.03 21.30
C GLY A 418 30.98 1.52 22.08
N ALA A 419 31.90 2.41 22.47
CA ALA A 419 33.07 2.03 23.26
C ALA A 419 32.67 1.48 24.64
N LEU A 420 31.67 2.10 25.31
CA LEU A 420 31.11 1.59 26.55
C LEU A 420 30.53 0.19 26.38
N THR A 421 29.74 -0.06 25.33
CA THR A 421 29.18 -1.38 25.03
C THR A 421 30.29 -2.43 24.86
N HIS A 422 31.35 -2.09 24.11
CA HIS A 422 32.51 -2.97 23.92
C HIS A 422 33.27 -3.28 25.21
N LEU A 423 33.33 -2.34 26.15
CA LEU A 423 33.98 -2.53 27.45
C LEU A 423 33.09 -3.26 28.47
N GLN A 424 31.77 -3.04 28.42
CA GLN A 424 30.79 -3.62 29.35
C GLN A 424 30.46 -5.08 29.01
N HIS A 425 30.31 -5.42 27.73
CA HIS A 425 29.87 -6.76 27.32
C HIS A 425 30.81 -7.88 27.83
N PRO A 426 32.16 -7.77 27.77
CA PRO A 426 33.05 -8.77 28.35
C PRO A 426 32.92 -8.94 29.87
N LEU A 427 32.58 -7.88 30.60
CA LEU A 427 32.37 -7.94 32.06
C LEU A 427 31.06 -8.65 32.42
N LEU A 428 30.05 -8.57 31.54
CA LEU A 428 28.76 -9.21 31.70
C LEU A 428 28.75 -10.66 31.18
N GLU A 429 29.74 -11.06 30.38
CA GLU A 429 29.83 -12.39 29.78
C GLU A 429 29.85 -13.54 30.81
N PRO A 430 30.56 -13.47 31.97
CA PRO A 430 30.47 -14.50 33.01
C PRO A 430 29.11 -14.54 33.74
N LEU A 431 28.39 -13.43 33.77
CA LEU A 431 27.03 -13.37 34.30
C LEU A 431 26.05 -13.98 33.30
N ARG A 432 26.18 -13.64 32.02
CA ARG A 432 25.47 -14.25 30.89
C ARG A 432 25.68 -15.77 30.86
N GLN A 433 26.91 -16.25 30.93
CA GLN A 433 27.15 -17.69 30.98
C GLN A 433 26.51 -18.39 32.19
N ARG A 434 26.49 -17.74 33.37
CA ARG A 434 25.82 -18.27 34.57
C ARG A 434 24.29 -18.23 34.48
N ILE A 435 23.74 -17.15 33.96
CA ILE A 435 22.31 -16.96 33.68
C ILE A 435 21.80 -18.10 32.77
N TRP A 436 22.56 -18.48 31.75
CA TRP A 436 22.18 -19.54 30.82
C TRP A 436 22.64 -20.96 31.21
N SER A 437 23.44 -21.12 32.27
CA SER A 437 23.87 -22.45 32.78
C SER A 437 22.91 -23.05 33.82
N GLU A 438 22.15 -22.21 34.53
CA GLU A 438 21.18 -22.64 35.54
C GLU A 438 19.77 -22.15 35.18
N GLN A 439 18.97 -23.05 34.60
CA GLN A 439 17.51 -22.99 34.40
C GLN A 439 16.91 -22.35 33.12
N THR A 440 15.91 -23.09 32.63
CA THR A 440 14.87 -22.81 31.64
C THR A 440 14.02 -21.61 32.06
N GLU A 441 13.88 -20.62 31.17
CA GLU A 441 13.06 -19.39 31.30
C GLU A 441 13.34 -18.49 32.53
N ILE A 442 14.14 -17.45 32.30
CA ILE A 442 14.51 -16.46 33.32
C ILE A 442 13.47 -15.34 33.31
N ILE A 443 12.54 -15.39 34.26
CA ILE A 443 11.53 -14.35 34.47
C ILE A 443 12.20 -13.17 35.19
N ILE A 444 12.19 -11.99 34.56
CA ILE A 444 12.57 -10.75 35.24
C ILE A 444 11.37 -10.30 36.06
N ASP A 445 11.49 -10.33 37.39
CA ASP A 445 10.53 -9.68 38.29
C ASP A 445 10.84 -8.17 38.34
N PRO A 446 9.98 -7.30 37.78
CA PRO A 446 10.22 -5.87 37.82
C PRO A 446 10.22 -5.33 39.26
N LYS A 447 9.51 -5.98 40.19
CA LYS A 447 9.34 -5.56 41.59
C LYS A 447 10.44 -6.10 42.52
N ASP A 448 11.50 -6.70 41.98
CA ASP A 448 12.62 -7.17 42.78
C ASP A 448 13.21 -5.98 43.59
N PRO A 449 13.40 -6.12 44.92
CA PRO A 449 13.90 -5.05 45.77
C PRO A 449 15.34 -4.62 45.42
N ASP A 450 16.11 -5.47 44.71
CA ASP A 450 17.43 -5.14 44.20
C ASP A 450 17.33 -4.52 42.79
N LYS A 451 17.29 -3.18 42.75
CA LYS A 451 17.29 -2.38 41.52
C LYS A 451 18.47 -2.75 40.61
N GLU A 452 19.68 -2.88 41.17
CA GLU A 452 20.88 -3.12 40.36
C GLU A 452 20.88 -4.50 39.73
N LYS A 453 20.41 -5.53 40.45
CA LYS A 453 20.21 -6.87 39.91
C LYS A 453 19.22 -6.87 38.74
N THR A 454 18.12 -6.13 38.86
CA THR A 454 17.12 -6.02 37.79
C THR A 454 17.69 -5.31 36.57
N CYS A 455 18.39 -4.19 36.75
CA CYS A 455 19.06 -3.48 35.65
C CYS A 455 20.13 -4.34 34.95
N ARG A 456 20.94 -5.10 35.70
CA ARG A 456 21.92 -6.04 35.12
C ARG A 456 21.25 -7.12 34.27
N ARG A 457 20.12 -7.65 34.72
CA ARG A 457 19.33 -8.66 33.98
C ARG A 457 18.71 -8.06 32.73
N LEU A 458 18.11 -6.88 32.83
CA LEU A 458 17.55 -6.16 31.67
C LEU A 458 18.62 -5.90 30.61
N LEU A 459 19.79 -5.43 31.02
CA LEU A 459 20.92 -5.17 30.12
C LEU A 459 21.39 -6.46 29.44
N ALA A 460 21.56 -7.55 30.21
CA ALA A 460 22.10 -8.81 29.70
C ALA A 460 21.12 -9.61 28.83
N LEU A 461 19.81 -9.58 29.13
CA LEU A 461 18.80 -10.38 28.44
C LEU A 461 18.19 -9.66 27.23
N TYR A 462 18.00 -8.36 27.33
CA TYR A 462 17.33 -7.57 26.30
C TYR A 462 18.26 -6.71 25.46
N ASP A 463 19.57 -6.70 25.72
CA ASP A 463 20.56 -5.94 24.94
C ASP A 463 20.18 -4.45 24.85
N LEU A 464 19.90 -3.85 26.02
CA LEU A 464 19.55 -2.43 26.10
C LEU A 464 20.79 -1.55 25.84
N PRO A 465 20.64 -0.38 25.17
CA PRO A 465 21.79 0.42 24.75
C PRO A 465 22.68 0.96 25.87
N SER A 466 22.16 1.10 27.09
CA SER A 466 22.93 1.62 28.22
C SER A 466 22.30 1.27 29.57
N TRP A 467 23.08 1.43 30.64
CA TRP A 467 22.58 1.33 32.01
C TRP A 467 21.43 2.31 32.29
N GLY A 468 21.52 3.54 31.80
CA GLY A 468 20.45 4.54 31.94
C GLY A 468 19.14 4.12 31.27
N ARG A 469 19.20 3.39 30.14
CA ARG A 469 18.02 2.78 29.52
C ARG A 469 17.42 1.68 30.41
N CYS A 470 18.25 0.89 31.09
CA CYS A 470 17.78 -0.12 32.03
C CYS A 470 17.06 0.51 33.23
N GLU A 471 17.61 1.61 33.77
CA GLU A 471 16.99 2.36 34.87
C GLU A 471 15.67 3.02 34.45
N LEU A 472 15.60 3.56 33.23
CA LEU A 472 14.36 4.10 32.67
C LEU A 472 13.30 3.01 32.54
N ALA A 473 13.63 1.87 31.92
CA ALA A 473 12.72 0.74 31.78
C ALA A 473 12.22 0.24 33.15
N TRP A 474 13.12 0.06 34.11
CA TRP A 474 12.75 -0.31 35.48
C TRP A 474 11.81 0.72 36.11
N SER A 475 12.11 2.02 35.99
CA SER A 475 11.31 3.09 36.59
C SER A 475 9.91 3.24 36.00
N LEU A 476 9.72 2.85 34.73
CA LEU A 476 8.40 2.83 34.06
C LEU A 476 7.59 1.62 34.53
N LEU A 477 8.22 0.47 34.73
CA LEU A 477 7.58 -0.74 35.26
C LEU A 477 7.13 -0.60 36.73
N GLN A 478 7.68 0.37 37.47
CA GLN A 478 7.25 0.70 38.82
C GLN A 478 6.07 1.68 38.89
N GLU A 479 5.59 2.23 37.77
CA GLU A 479 4.53 3.23 37.80
C GLU A 479 3.20 2.66 38.30
N PRO A 480 2.49 3.36 39.19
CA PRO A 480 1.17 2.94 39.64
C PRO A 480 0.18 3.00 38.47
N GLY A 481 -0.47 1.88 38.16
CA GLY A 481 -1.40 1.76 37.03
C GLY A 481 -0.77 1.40 35.69
N ALA A 482 0.49 0.94 35.68
CA ALA A 482 1.12 0.41 34.47
C ALA A 482 0.41 -0.87 33.98
N GLU A 483 -0.30 -0.78 32.85
CA GLU A 483 -0.94 -1.93 32.16
C GLU A 483 -0.04 -2.53 31.05
N TYR A 484 1.16 -1.98 30.85
CA TYR A 484 2.11 -2.39 29.82
C TYR A 484 3.06 -3.50 30.31
N THR A 485 3.44 -4.41 29.40
CA THR A 485 4.33 -5.55 29.70
C THR A 485 5.80 -5.14 29.72
N LEU A 486 6.65 -6.00 30.28
CA LEU A 486 8.10 -5.84 30.24
C LEU A 486 8.63 -5.64 28.81
N ASP A 487 8.18 -6.47 27.87
CA ASP A 487 8.57 -6.38 26.47
C ASP A 487 8.14 -5.06 25.81
N ASP A 488 6.94 -4.56 26.12
CA ASP A 488 6.44 -3.27 25.62
C ASP A 488 7.37 -2.12 26.06
N VAL A 489 7.73 -2.11 27.35
CA VAL A 489 8.63 -1.09 27.92
C VAL A 489 10.03 -1.20 27.34
N VAL A 490 10.59 -2.42 27.25
CA VAL A 490 11.91 -2.64 26.66
C VAL A 490 11.95 -2.16 25.22
N GLN A 491 10.92 -2.46 24.41
CA GLN A 491 10.88 -2.05 23.01
C GLN A 491 10.81 -0.52 22.87
N ALA A 492 10.00 0.15 23.70
CA ALA A 492 9.90 1.61 23.69
C ALA A 492 11.20 2.29 24.16
N VAL A 493 11.80 1.78 25.24
CA VAL A 493 13.06 2.29 25.79
C VAL A 493 14.27 1.92 24.94
N LYS A 494 14.18 0.96 24.01
CA LYS A 494 15.22 0.80 22.96
C LYS A 494 15.21 1.96 21.98
N GLN A 495 14.03 2.42 21.59
CA GLN A 495 13.86 3.45 20.55
C GLN A 495 14.18 4.86 21.08
N HIS A 496 13.78 5.20 22.31
CA HIS A 496 13.93 6.56 22.83
C HIS A 496 14.36 6.65 24.30
N HIS A 497 15.14 7.68 24.64
CA HIS A 497 15.71 7.87 26.00
C HIS A 497 14.89 8.83 26.88
N ASP A 498 14.02 9.62 26.27
CA ASP A 498 13.14 10.56 26.97
C ASP A 498 11.93 9.86 27.60
N ARG A 499 11.69 10.10 28.89
CA ARG A 499 10.63 9.43 29.66
C ARG A 499 9.23 9.75 29.12
N ASP A 500 8.94 11.01 28.83
CA ASP A 500 7.60 11.44 28.42
C ASP A 500 7.28 10.96 27.01
N PHE A 501 8.27 10.95 26.12
CA PHE A 501 8.14 10.34 24.80
C PHE A 501 7.86 8.84 24.90
N VAL A 502 8.63 8.10 25.71
CA VAL A 502 8.41 6.67 25.93
C VAL A 502 7.02 6.40 26.52
N ARG A 503 6.56 7.24 27.47
CA ARG A 503 5.23 7.09 28.06
C ARG A 503 4.12 7.28 27.02
N ARG A 504 4.26 8.26 26.12
CA ARG A 504 3.36 8.41 24.96
C ARG A 504 3.40 7.19 24.04
N MET A 505 4.56 6.58 23.81
CA MET A 505 4.64 5.35 23.01
C MET A 505 3.93 4.17 23.69
N LEU A 506 3.91 4.11 25.02
CA LEU A 506 3.27 3.03 25.79
C LEU A 506 1.74 3.22 25.93
N VAL A 507 1.23 4.42 25.64
CA VAL A 507 -0.18 4.77 25.77
C VAL A 507 -0.65 5.45 24.49
N GLN A 508 -1.19 4.64 23.56
CA GLN A 508 -1.79 5.08 22.30
C GLN A 508 -3.25 4.66 22.24
N ASP A 509 -4.12 5.56 21.77
CA ASP A 509 -5.55 5.31 21.69
C ASP A 509 -5.90 4.58 20.39
N CYS A 510 -6.66 3.50 20.48
CA CYS A 510 -7.21 2.82 19.32
C CYS A 510 -8.39 3.60 18.74
N ALA A 511 -8.34 3.94 17.45
CA ALA A 511 -9.41 4.68 16.77
C ALA A 511 -10.77 3.93 16.66
N ILE A 512 -10.80 2.63 16.99
CA ILE A 512 -11.99 1.78 16.88
C ILE A 512 -12.60 1.47 18.24
N CYS A 513 -11.81 0.94 19.18
CA CYS A 513 -12.31 0.54 20.49
C CYS A 513 -12.07 1.60 21.58
N TYR A 514 -11.32 2.66 21.28
CA TYR A 514 -10.97 3.75 22.21
C TYR A 514 -10.23 3.29 23.49
N CYS A 515 -9.66 2.09 23.48
CA CYS A 515 -8.80 1.60 24.55
C CYS A 515 -7.33 1.97 24.30
N ASN A 516 -6.54 2.01 25.37
CA ASN A 516 -5.13 2.36 25.35
C ASN A 516 -4.27 1.13 25.10
N PHE A 517 -3.32 1.23 24.18
CA PHE A 517 -2.35 0.18 23.89
C PHE A 517 -0.94 0.75 23.72
N PRO A 518 0.10 -0.04 24.05
CA PRO A 518 1.46 0.26 23.62
C PRO A 518 1.59 0.26 22.10
N PHE A 519 2.48 1.09 21.57
CA PHE A 519 2.78 1.20 20.14
C PHE A 519 3.15 -0.16 19.50
N SER A 520 3.81 -1.06 20.26
CA SER A 520 4.10 -2.45 19.84
C SER A 520 2.85 -3.28 19.50
N LYS A 521 1.69 -2.92 20.06
CA LYS A 521 0.40 -3.58 19.88
C LYS A 521 -0.55 -2.80 18.97
N MET A 522 -0.05 -1.73 18.33
CA MET A 522 -0.78 -0.92 17.37
C MET A 522 -0.38 -1.31 15.95
N ALA A 523 -1.35 -1.31 15.06
CA ALA A 523 -1.21 -1.44 13.63
C ALA A 523 -1.73 -0.19 12.94
N SER A 524 -1.09 0.19 11.85
CA SER A 524 -1.55 1.26 10.98
C SER A 524 -1.55 0.81 9.54
N LEU A 525 -2.64 1.07 8.82
CA LEU A 525 -2.66 0.89 7.37
C LEU A 525 -1.71 1.91 6.74
N ILE A 526 -0.80 1.42 5.89
CA ILE A 526 0.19 2.26 5.20
C ILE A 526 -0.49 3.35 4.35
N SER A 527 -1.71 3.09 3.88
CA SER A 527 -2.50 4.02 3.07
C SER A 527 -2.99 5.26 3.84
N CYS A 528 -3.36 5.14 5.11
CA CYS A 528 -4.05 6.21 5.85
C CYS A 528 -3.47 6.53 7.24
N GLN A 529 -2.50 5.75 7.72
CA GLN A 529 -1.82 5.89 9.02
C GLN A 529 -2.76 5.93 10.26
N CYS A 530 -4.02 5.54 10.11
CA CYS A 530 -4.92 5.42 11.25
C CYS A 530 -4.36 4.38 12.22
N SER A 531 -4.23 4.76 13.48
CA SER A 531 -3.70 3.92 14.55
C SER A 531 -4.81 3.07 15.14
N ILE A 532 -4.72 1.76 15.00
CA ILE A 532 -5.74 0.79 15.42
C ILE A 532 -5.01 -0.33 16.18
N CYS A 533 -5.58 -0.86 17.26
CA CYS A 533 -4.95 -1.98 17.95
C CYS A 533 -4.92 -3.25 17.07
N ASN A 534 -3.96 -4.14 17.32
CA ASN A 534 -3.80 -5.39 16.55
C ASN A 534 -5.06 -6.25 16.57
N GLU A 535 -5.82 -6.25 17.67
CA GLU A 535 -7.07 -7.01 17.79
C GLU A 535 -8.15 -6.47 16.85
N CYS A 536 -8.46 -5.17 16.91
CA CYS A 536 -9.42 -4.55 16.01
C CYS A 536 -9.00 -4.66 14.54
N PHE A 537 -7.69 -4.55 14.25
CA PHE A 537 -7.16 -4.74 12.90
C PHE A 537 -7.39 -6.19 12.42
N GLN A 538 -7.01 -7.18 13.23
CA GLN A 538 -7.18 -8.59 12.90
C GLN A 538 -8.65 -8.97 12.72
N GLU A 539 -9.52 -8.52 13.63
CA GLU A 539 -10.94 -8.84 13.63
C GLU A 539 -11.64 -8.22 12.40
N HIS A 540 -11.41 -6.93 12.13
CA HIS A 540 -11.97 -6.26 10.96
C HIS A 540 -11.62 -6.98 9.66
N PHE A 541 -10.34 -7.27 9.42
CA PHE A 541 -9.92 -7.95 8.20
C PHE A 541 -10.33 -9.42 8.16
N THR A 542 -10.44 -10.10 9.31
CA THR A 542 -11.00 -11.46 9.35
C THR A 542 -12.45 -11.47 8.90
N VAL A 543 -13.28 -10.57 9.43
CA VAL A 543 -14.69 -10.42 9.04
C VAL A 543 -14.79 -9.97 7.58
N ALA A 544 -13.95 -9.02 7.15
CA ALA A 544 -13.97 -8.55 5.77
C ALA A 544 -13.62 -9.68 4.76
N VAL A 545 -12.66 -10.55 5.10
CA VAL A 545 -12.29 -11.70 4.27
C VAL A 545 -13.38 -12.77 4.26
N LYS A 546 -13.96 -13.11 5.41
CA LYS A 546 -14.96 -14.19 5.51
C LYS A 546 -16.31 -13.78 4.95
N ASP A 547 -16.81 -12.63 5.39
CA ASP A 547 -18.23 -12.29 5.29
C ASP A 547 -18.50 -11.15 4.30
N LYS A 548 -17.45 -10.43 3.87
CA LYS A 548 -17.57 -9.28 2.97
C LYS A 548 -16.85 -9.48 1.64
N HIS A 549 -17.01 -8.52 0.73
CA HIS A 549 -16.35 -8.52 -0.56
C HIS A 549 -14.93 -7.95 -0.44
N ILE A 550 -14.05 -8.25 -1.40
CA ILE A 550 -12.65 -7.77 -1.37
C ILE A 550 -12.54 -6.24 -1.35
N ARG A 551 -13.56 -5.54 -1.87
CA ARG A 551 -13.67 -4.07 -1.84
C ARG A 551 -14.03 -3.47 -0.48
N ASP A 552 -14.46 -4.30 0.46
CA ASP A 552 -14.77 -3.87 1.82
C ASP A 552 -13.53 -3.95 2.74
N MET A 553 -12.39 -4.39 2.20
CA MET A 553 -11.10 -4.46 2.88
C MET A 553 -10.42 -3.08 2.91
N VAL A 554 -11.13 -2.06 3.38
CA VAL A 554 -10.62 -0.69 3.61
C VAL A 554 -10.30 -0.48 5.09
N CYS A 555 -9.70 0.67 5.42
CA CYS A 555 -9.48 1.07 6.80
C CYS A 555 -10.80 1.13 7.60
N PRO A 556 -10.90 0.46 8.77
CA PRO A 556 -12.10 0.53 9.60
C PRO A 556 -12.32 1.91 10.23
N ALA A 557 -11.27 2.73 10.35
CA ALA A 557 -11.36 4.04 10.99
C ALA A 557 -11.80 5.15 10.02
N CYS A 558 -11.34 5.13 8.77
CA CYS A 558 -11.60 6.22 7.80
C CYS A 558 -12.18 5.77 6.47
N GLY A 559 -12.28 4.47 6.18
CA GLY A 559 -12.82 3.95 4.92
C GLY A 559 -11.88 4.07 3.71
N GLU A 560 -10.64 4.56 3.90
CA GLU A 560 -9.63 4.68 2.83
C GLU A 560 -8.84 3.38 2.62
N PRO A 561 -8.26 3.11 1.43
CA PRO A 561 -8.35 3.94 0.20
C PRO A 561 -9.62 3.69 -0.61
N ASP A 562 -9.98 4.60 -1.52
CA ASP A 562 -11.03 4.36 -2.51
C ASP A 562 -10.65 3.21 -3.48
N ILE A 563 -11.27 2.04 -3.29
CA ILE A 563 -11.00 0.80 -4.06
C ILE A 563 -11.69 0.82 -5.45
N ASN A 564 -12.18 1.97 -5.92
CA ASN A 564 -12.74 2.08 -7.27
C ASN A 564 -11.71 2.33 -8.38
N ASP A 565 -10.50 2.78 -8.05
CA ASP A 565 -9.41 3.01 -9.02
C ASP A 565 -8.54 1.74 -9.24
N PRO A 566 -8.51 1.16 -10.46
CA PRO A 566 -7.74 -0.06 -10.75
C PRO A 566 -6.22 0.06 -10.51
N GLU A 567 -5.62 1.23 -10.73
CA GLU A 567 -4.17 1.43 -10.59
C GLU A 567 -3.73 1.53 -9.12
N ALA A 568 -4.54 2.20 -8.28
CA ALA A 568 -4.32 2.27 -6.83
C ALA A 568 -4.55 0.91 -6.14
N LEU A 569 -5.47 0.10 -6.68
CA LEU A 569 -5.94 -1.13 -6.07
C LEU A 569 -4.89 -2.25 -6.03
N TYR A 570 -4.12 -2.45 -7.10
CA TYR A 570 -3.08 -3.50 -7.12
C TYR A 570 -1.96 -3.19 -6.11
N ASN A 571 -1.53 -1.93 -6.08
CA ASN A 571 -0.51 -1.46 -5.14
C ASN A 571 -1.01 -1.57 -3.70
N TYR A 572 -2.29 -1.24 -3.45
CA TYR A 572 -2.90 -1.38 -2.13
C TYR A 572 -2.91 -2.83 -1.64
N PHE A 573 -3.42 -3.78 -2.43
CA PHE A 573 -3.50 -5.17 -2.00
C PHE A 573 -2.15 -5.84 -1.83
N SER A 574 -1.13 -5.45 -2.61
CA SER A 574 0.25 -5.92 -2.43
C SER A 574 0.84 -5.51 -1.07
N ILE A 575 0.57 -4.26 -0.66
CA ILE A 575 0.99 -3.74 0.64
C ILE A 575 0.17 -4.39 1.77
N LEU A 576 -1.15 -4.49 1.58
CA LEU A 576 -2.06 -5.09 2.55
C LEU A 576 -1.72 -6.58 2.78
N ASP A 577 -1.40 -7.35 1.74
CA ASP A 577 -0.98 -8.76 1.86
C ASP A 577 0.20 -8.91 2.83
N SER A 578 1.20 -8.04 2.72
CA SER A 578 2.37 -8.05 3.61
C SER A 578 1.99 -7.79 5.08
N GLN A 579 1.00 -6.92 5.33
CA GLN A 579 0.50 -6.64 6.68
C GLN A 579 -0.39 -7.77 7.21
N LEU A 580 -1.25 -8.34 6.37
CA LEU A 580 -2.19 -9.40 6.75
C LEU A 580 -1.51 -10.74 6.99
N LYS A 581 -0.43 -11.05 6.27
CA LYS A 581 0.29 -12.33 6.38
C LYS A 581 0.78 -12.65 7.80
N ASN A 582 1.18 -11.63 8.55
CA ASN A 582 1.67 -11.79 9.93
C ASN A 582 0.57 -11.58 10.99
N CYS A 583 -0.62 -11.14 10.58
CA CYS A 583 -1.71 -10.78 11.49
C CYS A 583 -2.88 -11.79 11.44
N LEU A 584 -3.23 -12.28 10.25
CA LEU A 584 -4.34 -13.20 10.06
C LEU A 584 -3.92 -14.66 10.27
N LYS A 585 -4.87 -15.50 10.69
CA LYS A 585 -4.67 -16.96 10.69
C LYS A 585 -4.49 -17.48 9.26
N ARG A 586 -3.74 -18.56 9.11
CA ARG A 586 -3.35 -19.12 7.79
C ARG A 586 -4.55 -19.43 6.89
N ASP A 587 -5.61 -20.00 7.43
CA ASP A 587 -6.86 -20.31 6.71
C ASP A 587 -7.56 -19.05 6.18
N VAL A 588 -7.56 -17.98 6.96
CA VAL A 588 -8.14 -16.68 6.57
C VAL A 588 -7.27 -16.00 5.52
N HIS A 589 -5.94 -16.04 5.68
CA HIS A 589 -5.01 -15.49 4.68
C HIS A 589 -5.09 -16.25 3.34
N GLU A 590 -5.23 -17.57 3.35
CA GLU A 590 -5.47 -18.37 2.14
C GLU A 590 -6.80 -17.98 1.46
N LEU A 591 -7.86 -17.69 2.23
CA LEU A 591 -9.12 -17.20 1.70
C LEU A 591 -8.99 -15.79 1.11
N PHE A 592 -8.20 -14.90 1.72
CA PHE A 592 -7.87 -13.59 1.16
C PHE A 592 -7.18 -13.73 -0.19
N MET A 593 -6.15 -14.58 -0.29
CA MET A 593 -5.44 -14.83 -1.54
C MET A 593 -6.35 -15.41 -2.62
N LYS A 594 -7.27 -16.31 -2.24
CA LYS A 594 -8.29 -16.84 -3.15
C LYS A 594 -9.20 -15.74 -3.70
N LYS A 595 -9.73 -14.87 -2.83
CA LYS A 595 -10.58 -13.73 -3.24
C LYS A 595 -9.83 -12.74 -4.13
N LEU A 596 -8.56 -12.48 -3.85
CA LEU A 596 -7.74 -11.59 -4.67
C LEU A 596 -7.49 -12.20 -6.05
N ALA A 597 -7.19 -13.50 -6.14
CA ALA A 597 -7.04 -14.20 -7.40
C ALA A 597 -8.34 -14.19 -8.23
N GLU A 598 -9.49 -14.46 -7.60
CA GLU A 598 -10.81 -14.38 -8.25
C GLU A 598 -11.07 -12.96 -8.77
N TYR A 599 -10.78 -11.93 -7.98
CA TYR A 599 -10.91 -10.53 -8.39
C TYR A 599 -10.00 -10.16 -9.57
N THR A 600 -8.74 -10.60 -9.57
CA THR A 600 -7.80 -10.36 -10.67
C THR A 600 -8.25 -11.08 -11.95
N LEU A 601 -8.75 -12.31 -11.84
CA LEU A 601 -9.29 -13.05 -12.97
C LEU A 601 -10.51 -12.35 -13.59
N MET A 602 -11.37 -11.74 -12.77
CA MET A 602 -12.55 -11.00 -13.24
C MET A 602 -12.20 -9.74 -14.07
N GLN A 603 -10.99 -9.20 -13.93
CA GLN A 603 -10.55 -8.03 -14.70
C GLN A 603 -10.05 -8.42 -16.10
N ASP A 604 -9.87 -9.72 -16.38
CA ASP A 604 -9.47 -10.17 -17.72
C ASP A 604 -10.61 -9.92 -18.73
N PRO A 605 -10.36 -9.27 -19.87
CA PRO A 605 -11.38 -9.00 -20.89
C PRO A 605 -12.03 -10.27 -21.48
N LYS A 606 -11.37 -11.43 -21.34
CA LYS A 606 -11.88 -12.73 -21.78
C LYS A 606 -12.59 -13.51 -20.65
N PHE A 607 -12.74 -12.91 -19.48
CA PHE A 607 -13.47 -13.50 -18.37
C PHE A 607 -14.99 -13.52 -18.65
N LEU A 608 -15.60 -14.69 -18.46
CA LEU A 608 -17.04 -14.91 -18.60
C LEU A 608 -17.64 -15.45 -17.31
N TRP A 609 -18.77 -14.87 -16.91
CA TRP A 609 -19.67 -15.44 -15.92
C TRP A 609 -20.60 -16.46 -16.58
N CYS A 610 -20.76 -17.63 -15.96
CA CYS A 610 -21.80 -18.57 -16.35
C CYS A 610 -23.19 -17.94 -16.10
N SER A 611 -24.09 -18.04 -17.08
CA SER A 611 -25.47 -17.55 -16.93
C SER A 611 -26.37 -18.48 -16.10
N HIS A 612 -25.89 -19.67 -15.74
CA HIS A 612 -26.66 -20.69 -15.02
C HIS A 612 -26.21 -20.91 -13.58
N CYS A 613 -25.00 -20.47 -13.22
CA CYS A 613 -24.44 -20.63 -11.87
C CYS A 613 -23.42 -19.53 -11.55
N THR A 614 -22.94 -19.50 -10.31
CA THR A 614 -22.00 -18.49 -9.82
C THR A 614 -20.54 -18.76 -10.21
N ASN A 615 -20.28 -19.55 -11.25
CA ASN A 615 -18.92 -19.87 -11.68
C ASN A 615 -18.45 -18.92 -12.79
N GLY A 616 -17.25 -18.36 -12.63
CA GLY A 616 -16.61 -17.52 -13.64
C GLY A 616 -15.30 -18.13 -14.14
N PHE A 617 -14.96 -17.91 -15.40
CA PHE A 617 -13.77 -18.51 -16.04
C PHE A 617 -13.31 -17.71 -17.26
N ILE A 618 -12.04 -17.85 -17.63
CA ILE A 618 -11.50 -17.24 -18.85
C ILE A 618 -11.85 -18.13 -20.05
N TYR A 619 -12.37 -17.51 -21.11
CA TYR A 619 -12.71 -18.19 -22.35
C TYR A 619 -11.94 -17.61 -23.53
N ASP A 620 -10.96 -18.37 -24.02
CA ASP A 620 -10.11 -18.01 -25.18
C ASP A 620 -10.68 -18.44 -26.54
N GLY A 621 -11.87 -19.06 -26.56
CA GLY A 621 -12.48 -19.53 -27.80
C GLY A 621 -13.13 -18.41 -28.62
N THR A 622 -13.23 -18.62 -29.92
CA THR A 622 -13.94 -17.72 -30.85
C THR A 622 -15.40 -18.10 -31.06
N GLN A 623 -15.85 -19.23 -30.50
CA GLN A 623 -17.21 -19.72 -30.69
C GLN A 623 -18.20 -18.93 -29.83
N LEU A 624 -19.43 -18.80 -30.33
CA LEU A 624 -20.52 -18.22 -29.57
C LEU A 624 -20.96 -19.17 -28.44
N LYS A 625 -20.98 -20.48 -28.68
CA LYS A 625 -21.36 -21.48 -27.68
C LYS A 625 -20.22 -21.73 -26.68
N VAL A 626 -20.50 -21.49 -25.40
CA VAL A 626 -19.58 -21.76 -24.28
C VAL A 626 -20.25 -22.73 -23.32
N THR A 627 -19.52 -23.74 -22.85
CA THR A 627 -20.03 -24.70 -21.87
C THR A 627 -19.31 -24.51 -20.53
N CYS A 628 -20.09 -24.26 -19.47
CA CYS A 628 -19.54 -24.12 -18.13
C CYS A 628 -19.02 -25.46 -17.60
N GLN A 629 -17.81 -25.51 -17.05
CA GLN A 629 -17.25 -26.74 -16.49
C GLN A 629 -17.87 -27.15 -15.14
N ALA A 630 -18.48 -26.20 -14.43
CA ALA A 630 -19.07 -26.46 -13.11
C ALA A 630 -20.50 -27.02 -13.20
N CYS A 631 -21.37 -26.45 -14.04
CA CYS A 631 -22.77 -26.88 -14.18
C CYS A 631 -23.07 -27.63 -15.48
N HIS A 632 -22.10 -27.72 -16.39
CA HIS A 632 -22.22 -28.36 -17.71
C HIS A 632 -23.28 -27.78 -18.66
N LYS A 633 -23.90 -26.65 -18.30
CA LYS A 633 -24.85 -25.94 -19.17
C LYS A 633 -24.13 -24.99 -20.12
N SER A 634 -24.68 -24.86 -21.33
CA SER A 634 -24.14 -23.98 -22.37
C SER A 634 -24.84 -22.61 -22.39
N PHE A 635 -24.09 -21.59 -22.78
CA PHE A 635 -24.56 -20.21 -22.95
C PHE A 635 -23.75 -19.49 -24.04
N CYS A 636 -24.25 -18.35 -24.51
CA CYS A 636 -23.59 -17.56 -25.55
C CYS A 636 -22.51 -16.63 -24.98
N SER A 637 -21.29 -16.63 -25.53
CA SER A 637 -20.17 -15.75 -25.10
C SER A 637 -20.47 -14.26 -25.29
N LYS A 638 -21.27 -13.90 -26.30
CA LYS A 638 -21.60 -12.50 -26.62
C LYS A 638 -22.83 -11.98 -25.90
N CYS A 639 -23.99 -12.63 -26.08
CA CYS A 639 -25.24 -12.17 -25.46
C CYS A 639 -25.46 -12.70 -24.04
N LYS A 640 -24.60 -13.61 -23.56
CA LYS A 640 -24.65 -14.21 -22.21
C LYS A 640 -25.95 -14.94 -21.87
N LYS A 641 -26.84 -15.18 -22.85
CA LYS A 641 -28.08 -15.96 -22.66
C LYS A 641 -27.83 -17.47 -22.72
N PRO A 642 -28.67 -18.31 -22.07
CA PRO A 642 -28.66 -19.76 -22.24
C PRO A 642 -28.61 -20.16 -23.72
N TRP A 643 -27.81 -21.17 -24.05
CA TRP A 643 -27.65 -21.61 -25.43
C TRP A 643 -28.81 -22.49 -25.85
N GLU A 644 -29.36 -22.20 -27.03
CA GLU A 644 -30.35 -23.02 -27.71
C GLU A 644 -29.86 -23.31 -29.13
N ASP A 645 -30.30 -24.43 -29.71
CA ASP A 645 -29.84 -24.87 -31.02
C ASP A 645 -30.22 -23.88 -32.13
N GLN A 646 -31.30 -23.13 -31.94
CA GLN A 646 -31.73 -22.05 -32.83
C GLN A 646 -30.81 -20.81 -32.79
N HIS A 647 -29.91 -20.70 -31.81
CA HIS A 647 -28.85 -19.69 -31.80
C HIS A 647 -27.65 -20.11 -32.70
N GLU A 648 -27.62 -21.36 -33.18
CA GLU A 648 -26.54 -21.82 -34.04
C GLU A 648 -26.54 -21.08 -35.38
N ASN A 649 -25.36 -20.59 -35.79
CA ASN A 649 -25.12 -19.86 -37.05
C ASN A 649 -25.93 -18.57 -37.28
N VAL A 650 -26.60 -18.05 -36.24
CA VAL A 650 -27.30 -16.76 -36.31
C VAL A 650 -26.67 -15.73 -35.37
N THR A 651 -26.85 -14.45 -35.67
CA THR A 651 -26.40 -13.38 -34.78
C THR A 651 -27.24 -13.35 -33.50
N CYS A 652 -26.70 -12.80 -32.42
CA CYS A 652 -27.45 -12.64 -31.18
C CYS A 652 -28.74 -11.82 -31.37
N GLU A 653 -28.73 -10.84 -32.29
CA GLU A 653 -29.90 -10.03 -32.61
C GLU A 653 -30.96 -10.85 -33.37
N GLN A 654 -30.53 -11.64 -34.35
CA GLN A 654 -31.43 -12.54 -35.08
C GLN A 654 -32.06 -13.60 -34.17
N PHE A 655 -31.27 -14.20 -33.28
CA PHE A 655 -31.78 -15.15 -32.29
C PHE A 655 -32.79 -14.50 -31.34
N GLN A 656 -32.53 -13.27 -30.88
CA GLN A 656 -33.47 -12.54 -30.04
C GLN A 656 -34.77 -12.21 -30.77
N THR A 657 -34.70 -11.76 -32.03
CA THR A 657 -35.91 -11.51 -32.84
C THR A 657 -36.69 -12.79 -33.08
N TRP A 658 -36.02 -13.89 -33.41
CA TRP A 658 -36.66 -15.20 -33.53
C TRP A 658 -37.37 -15.61 -32.23
N LYS A 659 -36.71 -15.45 -31.08
CA LYS A 659 -37.33 -15.68 -29.75
C LYS A 659 -38.59 -14.85 -29.54
N ARG A 660 -38.58 -13.56 -29.88
CA ARG A 660 -39.75 -12.68 -29.74
C ARG A 660 -40.93 -13.15 -30.59
N GLU A 661 -40.66 -13.63 -31.80
CA GLU A 661 -41.69 -13.96 -32.78
C GLU A 661 -42.20 -15.41 -32.70
N ASN A 662 -41.43 -16.34 -32.11
CA ASN A 662 -41.70 -17.77 -32.21
C ASN A 662 -41.81 -18.50 -30.86
N ASP A 663 -41.33 -17.91 -29.76
CA ASP A 663 -41.37 -18.55 -28.43
C ASP A 663 -42.72 -18.28 -27.74
N PRO A 664 -43.58 -19.29 -27.50
CA PRO A 664 -44.89 -19.10 -26.89
C PRO A 664 -44.82 -18.63 -25.43
N GLU A 665 -43.72 -18.88 -24.73
CA GLU A 665 -43.50 -18.39 -23.37
C GLU A 665 -43.05 -16.93 -23.38
N TYR A 666 -42.21 -16.54 -24.35
CA TYR A 666 -41.84 -15.15 -24.55
C TYR A 666 -43.04 -14.29 -24.97
N GLN A 667 -43.86 -14.79 -25.90
CA GLN A 667 -45.09 -14.11 -26.33
C GLN A 667 -46.10 -13.96 -25.19
N ARG A 668 -46.20 -14.95 -24.29
CA ARG A 668 -47.00 -14.86 -23.06
C ARG A 668 -46.44 -13.88 -22.04
N GLN A 669 -45.14 -13.63 -22.02
CA GLN A 669 -44.52 -12.63 -21.14
C GLN A 669 -44.61 -11.21 -21.73
N GLY A 670 -44.82 -11.07 -23.03
CA GLY A 670 -45.01 -9.78 -23.68
C GLY A 670 -43.84 -8.82 -23.45
N LEU A 671 -44.16 -7.54 -23.18
CA LEU A 671 -43.15 -6.53 -22.88
C LEU A 671 -42.43 -6.76 -21.53
N ALA A 672 -42.98 -7.57 -20.62
CA ALA A 672 -42.26 -7.93 -19.40
C ALA A 672 -41.03 -8.80 -19.70
N GLY A 673 -41.12 -9.66 -20.72
CA GLY A 673 -39.97 -10.41 -21.26
C GLY A 673 -38.92 -9.49 -21.89
N TYR A 674 -39.34 -8.43 -22.59
CA TYR A 674 -38.45 -7.41 -23.16
C TYR A 674 -37.68 -6.65 -22.06
N ILE A 675 -38.37 -6.19 -21.01
CA ILE A 675 -37.72 -5.49 -19.87
C ILE A 675 -36.71 -6.40 -19.16
N ARG A 676 -37.05 -7.67 -18.95
CA ARG A 676 -36.14 -8.66 -18.35
C ARG A 676 -34.87 -8.86 -19.20
N ASP A 677 -35.05 -8.98 -20.52
CA ASP A 677 -33.94 -9.18 -21.45
C ASP A 677 -33.02 -7.96 -21.56
N ASN A 678 -33.60 -6.75 -21.41
CA ASN A 678 -32.89 -5.47 -21.32
C ASN A 678 -32.49 -5.11 -19.89
N GLY A 679 -32.41 -6.12 -19.02
CA GLY A 679 -32.10 -5.96 -17.60
C GLY A 679 -30.73 -5.35 -17.31
N ILE A 680 -30.43 -5.20 -16.02
CA ILE A 680 -29.28 -4.43 -15.56
C ILE A 680 -27.98 -5.19 -15.83
N LYS A 681 -27.04 -4.57 -16.56
CA LYS A 681 -25.68 -5.09 -16.73
C LYS A 681 -24.72 -4.25 -15.91
N CYS A 682 -24.00 -4.87 -14.98
CA CYS A 682 -23.03 -4.15 -14.16
C CYS A 682 -21.87 -3.65 -15.03
N PRO A 683 -21.56 -2.33 -15.03
CA PRO A 683 -20.42 -1.79 -15.78
C PRO A 683 -19.08 -2.17 -15.17
N GLY A 684 -19.05 -2.52 -13.88
CA GLY A 684 -17.82 -2.92 -13.18
C GLY A 684 -17.36 -4.34 -13.48
N CYS A 685 -18.27 -5.34 -13.49
CA CYS A 685 -17.89 -6.76 -13.69
C CYS A 685 -18.63 -7.46 -14.83
N GLY A 686 -19.52 -6.76 -15.55
CA GLY A 686 -20.26 -7.29 -16.68
C GLY A 686 -21.29 -8.37 -16.35
N PHE A 687 -21.57 -8.62 -15.06
CA PHE A 687 -22.64 -9.52 -14.62
C PHE A 687 -24.00 -8.96 -15.01
N GLN A 688 -24.90 -9.82 -15.46
CA GLN A 688 -26.21 -9.44 -16.00
C GLN A 688 -27.31 -9.92 -15.05
N TYR A 689 -28.17 -8.98 -14.65
CA TYR A 689 -29.34 -9.22 -13.83
C TYR A 689 -30.58 -9.24 -14.73
N ALA A 690 -31.41 -10.27 -14.57
CA ALA A 690 -32.70 -10.38 -15.25
C ALA A 690 -33.79 -9.60 -14.48
N LEU A 691 -33.50 -8.35 -14.15
CA LEU A 691 -34.34 -7.47 -13.33
C LEU A 691 -34.69 -6.21 -14.11
N ALA A 692 -35.92 -5.74 -13.94
CA ALA A 692 -36.31 -4.39 -14.35
C ALA A 692 -35.45 -3.34 -13.64
N LYS A 693 -35.23 -2.19 -14.29
CA LYS A 693 -34.46 -1.08 -13.69
C LYS A 693 -35.16 -0.49 -12.47
N GLY A 694 -36.48 -0.68 -12.37
CA GLY A 694 -37.24 -0.43 -11.15
C GLY A 694 -37.36 1.05 -10.81
N GLY A 695 -37.67 1.36 -9.54
CA GLY A 695 -37.99 2.72 -9.08
C GLY A 695 -36.81 3.45 -8.46
N CYS A 696 -35.89 2.70 -7.85
CA CYS A 696 -34.61 3.22 -7.39
C CYS A 696 -33.57 3.02 -8.49
N MET A 697 -32.92 4.11 -8.92
CA MET A 697 -31.86 4.04 -9.94
C MET A 697 -30.50 3.67 -9.33
N HIS A 698 -30.33 3.74 -8.01
CA HIS A 698 -29.11 3.30 -7.32
C HIS A 698 -29.09 1.78 -7.26
N PHE A 699 -28.16 1.18 -8.00
CA PHE A 699 -27.99 -0.26 -8.03
C PHE A 699 -26.62 -0.65 -7.50
N THR A 700 -26.60 -1.60 -6.56
CA THR A 700 -25.37 -2.17 -6.01
C THR A 700 -25.19 -3.57 -6.55
N CYS A 701 -24.14 -3.80 -7.34
CA CYS A 701 -23.86 -5.12 -7.89
C CYS A 701 -23.58 -6.13 -6.77
N SER A 702 -24.32 -7.25 -6.71
CA SER A 702 -24.07 -8.31 -5.73
C SER A 702 -22.73 -9.01 -5.94
N GLN A 703 -22.23 -9.05 -7.18
CA GLN A 703 -20.96 -9.70 -7.53
C GLN A 703 -19.73 -8.85 -7.19
N CYS A 704 -19.70 -7.59 -7.64
CA CYS A 704 -18.50 -6.74 -7.49
C CYS A 704 -18.70 -5.52 -6.58
N ARG A 705 -19.89 -5.36 -5.98
CA ARG A 705 -20.27 -4.22 -5.11
C ARG A 705 -20.15 -2.84 -5.75
N HIS A 706 -19.92 -2.76 -7.07
CA HIS A 706 -19.95 -1.49 -7.77
C HIS A 706 -21.34 -0.87 -7.67
N GLU A 707 -21.40 0.39 -7.25
CA GLU A 707 -22.62 1.17 -7.11
C GLU A 707 -22.76 2.11 -8.31
N PHE A 708 -23.83 1.95 -9.06
CA PHE A 708 -24.04 2.65 -10.33
C PHE A 708 -25.52 2.91 -10.60
N CYS A 709 -25.80 3.82 -11.52
CA CYS A 709 -27.14 4.08 -12.01
C CYS A 709 -27.59 2.97 -12.97
N SER A 710 -28.69 2.27 -12.68
CA SER A 710 -29.28 1.26 -13.58
C SER A 710 -29.74 1.81 -14.94
N GLY A 711 -30.01 3.12 -15.01
CA GLY A 711 -30.39 3.83 -16.23
C GLY A 711 -29.23 4.20 -17.15
N CYS A 712 -28.17 4.82 -16.60
CA CYS A 712 -27.04 5.35 -17.39
C CYS A 712 -25.69 4.71 -17.16
N ASN A 713 -25.57 3.74 -16.24
CA ASN A 713 -24.31 3.12 -15.83
C ASN A 713 -23.26 4.12 -15.26
N GLY A 714 -23.71 5.32 -14.85
CA GLY A 714 -22.87 6.29 -14.14
C GLY A 714 -22.57 5.81 -12.70
N PRO A 715 -21.34 5.97 -12.19
CA PRO A 715 -20.99 5.56 -10.83
C PRO A 715 -21.65 6.47 -9.79
N TYR A 716 -21.96 5.91 -8.61
CA TYR A 716 -22.36 6.70 -7.44
C TYR A 716 -21.14 7.12 -6.62
N HIS A 717 -21.18 8.34 -6.09
CA HIS A 717 -20.15 8.95 -5.25
C HIS A 717 -20.68 9.13 -3.83
N LYS A 718 -19.91 8.73 -2.81
CA LYS A 718 -20.26 8.86 -1.37
C LYS A 718 -19.56 10.06 -0.71
N THR A 719 -18.29 10.27 -1.02
CA THR A 719 -17.43 11.33 -0.49
C THR A 719 -16.46 11.79 -1.57
N GLY A 720 -16.30 13.11 -1.76
CA GLY A 720 -15.29 13.65 -2.67
C GLY A 720 -15.59 13.41 -4.16
N CYS A 721 -16.71 13.93 -4.65
CA CYS A 721 -17.04 13.87 -6.08
C CYS A 721 -15.92 14.50 -6.93
N PRO A 722 -15.44 13.83 -8.00
CA PRO A 722 -14.35 14.33 -8.84
C PRO A 722 -14.77 15.54 -9.69
N VAL A 723 -16.07 15.81 -9.82
CA VAL A 723 -16.59 16.96 -10.56
C VAL A 723 -16.45 18.22 -9.69
N ARG A 724 -15.55 19.12 -10.11
CA ARG A 724 -15.15 20.31 -9.34
C ARG A 724 -16.31 21.28 -9.07
N GLU A 725 -17.23 21.40 -10.00
CA GLU A 725 -18.40 22.27 -9.88
C GLU A 725 -19.63 21.57 -9.28
N CYS A 726 -19.49 20.33 -8.77
CA CYS A 726 -20.61 19.62 -8.16
C CYS A 726 -21.01 20.26 -6.82
N THR A 727 -22.26 20.69 -6.72
CA THR A 727 -22.82 21.27 -5.48
C THR A 727 -23.06 20.22 -4.38
N MET A 728 -23.03 18.94 -4.73
CA MET A 728 -23.29 17.79 -3.83
C MET A 728 -21.98 17.14 -3.37
N GLN A 729 -20.98 17.93 -2.95
CA GLN A 729 -19.65 17.43 -2.53
C GLN A 729 -19.73 16.35 -1.43
N ASN A 730 -20.75 16.48 -0.57
CA ASN A 730 -21.03 15.59 0.56
C ASN A 730 -22.44 15.00 0.39
N GLY A 731 -22.53 13.72 0.01
CA GLY A 731 -23.79 13.01 -0.14
C GLY A 731 -23.76 11.98 -1.27
N LEU A 732 -24.56 10.93 -1.13
CA LEU A 732 -24.69 9.87 -2.14
C LEU A 732 -25.37 10.41 -3.40
N HIS A 733 -24.64 10.54 -4.51
CA HIS A 733 -25.19 11.01 -5.78
C HIS A 733 -24.47 10.41 -7.00
N ALA A 734 -25.08 10.53 -8.17
CA ALA A 734 -24.49 10.19 -9.46
C ALA A 734 -24.77 11.30 -10.48
N HIS A 735 -23.93 11.41 -11.50
CA HIS A 735 -24.14 12.34 -12.62
C HIS A 735 -24.87 11.63 -13.75
N HIS A 736 -26.09 12.10 -14.06
CA HIS A 736 -26.94 11.50 -15.08
C HIS A 736 -26.95 12.34 -16.37
N PRO A 737 -26.84 11.74 -17.56
CA PRO A 737 -27.07 12.41 -18.83
C PRO A 737 -28.58 12.67 -19.05
N ARG A 738 -28.93 13.60 -19.95
CA ARG A 738 -30.30 14.09 -20.15
C ARG A 738 -31.28 13.03 -20.65
N ASP A 739 -30.78 12.00 -21.32
CA ASP A 739 -31.53 10.83 -21.81
C ASP A 739 -31.58 9.66 -20.82
N CYS A 740 -31.06 9.83 -19.61
CA CYS A 740 -31.14 8.81 -18.57
C CYS A 740 -32.59 8.61 -18.09
N LEU A 741 -32.95 7.35 -17.82
CA LEU A 741 -34.19 6.98 -17.14
C LEU A 741 -34.40 7.74 -15.82
N PHE A 742 -33.33 8.15 -15.14
CA PHE A 742 -33.42 8.98 -13.93
C PHE A 742 -34.23 10.27 -14.15
N TYR A 743 -34.09 10.94 -15.29
CA TYR A 743 -34.88 12.12 -15.65
C TYR A 743 -36.13 11.75 -16.43
N LEU A 744 -36.01 10.88 -17.43
CA LEU A 744 -37.11 10.58 -18.34
C LEU A 744 -38.27 9.81 -17.69
N ARG A 745 -38.06 9.16 -16.54
CA ARG A 745 -39.15 8.57 -15.76
C ARG A 745 -40.15 9.61 -15.24
N ASP A 746 -39.74 10.86 -15.08
CA ASP A 746 -40.60 11.94 -14.61
C ASP A 746 -41.47 12.51 -15.75
N TRP A 747 -41.24 12.10 -17.00
CA TRP A 747 -42.07 12.47 -18.14
C TRP A 747 -43.28 11.56 -18.28
N GLU A 748 -44.45 12.16 -18.50
CA GLU A 748 -45.68 11.43 -18.79
C GLU A 748 -45.57 10.62 -20.09
N PRO A 749 -46.20 9.42 -20.17
CA PRO A 749 -46.13 8.55 -21.34
C PRO A 749 -46.44 9.26 -22.67
N PRO A 750 -47.46 10.15 -22.78
CA PRO A 750 -47.74 10.88 -24.01
C PRO A 750 -46.55 11.72 -24.51
N ARG A 751 -45.75 12.29 -23.59
CA ARG A 751 -44.58 13.10 -23.93
C ARG A 751 -43.43 12.24 -24.45
N LEU A 752 -43.20 11.08 -23.83
CA LEU A 752 -42.23 10.08 -24.29
C LEU A 752 -42.63 9.50 -25.66
N GLN A 753 -43.92 9.22 -25.85
CA GLN A 753 -44.48 8.78 -27.13
C GLN A 753 -44.31 9.83 -28.22
N ALA A 754 -44.56 11.13 -27.93
CA ALA A 754 -44.35 12.20 -28.88
C ALA A 754 -42.90 12.27 -29.39
N LEU A 755 -41.92 12.00 -28.52
CA LEU A 755 -40.50 11.92 -28.91
C LEU A 755 -40.26 10.76 -29.89
N LEU A 756 -40.80 9.58 -29.60
CA LEU A 756 -40.70 8.40 -30.47
C LEU A 756 -41.39 8.63 -31.83
N GLN A 757 -42.59 9.20 -31.83
CA GLN A 757 -43.37 9.51 -33.03
C GLN A 757 -42.65 10.50 -33.95
N LYS A 758 -42.06 11.57 -33.38
CA LYS A 758 -41.32 12.58 -34.15
C LYS A 758 -40.12 11.98 -34.89
N SER A 759 -39.57 10.88 -34.37
CA SER A 759 -38.44 10.16 -34.95
C SER A 759 -38.85 8.90 -35.72
N GLY A 760 -40.14 8.62 -35.89
CA GLY A 760 -40.65 7.47 -36.63
C GLY A 760 -40.38 6.11 -35.98
N VAL A 761 -40.22 6.07 -34.65
CA VAL A 761 -39.99 4.82 -33.89
C VAL A 761 -41.34 4.27 -33.40
N GLU A 762 -41.64 3.03 -33.79
CA GLU A 762 -42.86 2.34 -33.35
C GLU A 762 -42.77 1.90 -31.88
N PHE A 763 -43.91 1.91 -31.19
CA PHE A 763 -44.05 1.46 -29.80
C PHE A 763 -45.42 0.83 -29.58
N ASN A 764 -45.52 -0.05 -28.58
CA ASN A 764 -46.75 -0.78 -28.28
C ASN A 764 -47.64 0.02 -27.31
N THR A 765 -48.95 -0.02 -27.53
CA THR A 765 -49.98 0.50 -26.62
C THR A 765 -50.96 -0.58 -26.16
N GLU A 766 -51.13 -1.63 -26.96
CA GLU A 766 -52.04 -2.74 -26.67
C GLU A 766 -51.28 -3.96 -26.10
N PRO A 767 -51.88 -4.72 -25.16
CA PRO A 767 -51.27 -5.93 -24.64
C PRO A 767 -51.20 -7.04 -25.73
N PRO A 768 -50.25 -7.99 -25.63
CA PRO A 768 -50.20 -9.15 -26.52
C PRO A 768 -51.48 -10.00 -26.43
N ASN A 769 -51.86 -10.64 -27.54
CA ASN A 769 -53.02 -11.52 -27.62
C ASN A 769 -52.95 -12.64 -26.55
N GLY A 770 -53.86 -12.59 -25.55
CA GLY A 770 -54.02 -13.64 -24.54
C GLY A 770 -53.68 -13.26 -23.08
N ILE A 771 -53.28 -12.02 -22.80
CA ILE A 771 -52.99 -11.54 -21.43
C ILE A 771 -54.11 -10.59 -20.98
N GLN A 772 -55.05 -11.08 -20.18
CA GLN A 772 -56.05 -10.28 -19.46
C GLN A 772 -55.81 -10.38 -17.94
N THR A 773 -54.63 -9.99 -17.48
CA THR A 773 -54.43 -9.69 -16.07
C THR A 773 -54.32 -8.18 -15.96
N GLY A 774 -55.21 -7.55 -15.19
CA GLY A 774 -55.16 -6.10 -14.91
C GLY A 774 -53.95 -5.66 -14.07
N GLU A 775 -52.99 -6.56 -13.86
CA GLU A 775 -51.81 -6.42 -13.01
C GLU A 775 -50.53 -6.63 -13.84
N CYS A 776 -49.49 -5.87 -13.49
CA CYS A 776 -48.21 -5.85 -14.19
C CYS A 776 -47.37 -7.10 -13.86
N GLY A 777 -47.03 -7.87 -14.88
CA GLY A 777 -46.24 -9.12 -14.77
C GLY A 777 -44.71 -8.95 -14.78
N VAL A 778 -44.18 -7.73 -14.67
CA VAL A 778 -42.72 -7.49 -14.62
C VAL A 778 -42.15 -8.00 -13.31
N MET A 779 -41.06 -8.78 -13.36
CA MET A 779 -40.40 -9.31 -12.17
C MET A 779 -39.54 -8.24 -11.50
N GLU A 780 -39.75 -8.02 -10.21
CA GLU A 780 -38.97 -7.13 -9.35
C GLU A 780 -38.40 -7.93 -8.17
N GLN A 781 -37.22 -7.52 -7.69
CA GLN A 781 -36.60 -8.08 -6.50
C GLN A 781 -37.21 -7.36 -5.27
N LYS A 782 -38.03 -8.06 -4.48
CA LYS A 782 -38.66 -7.52 -3.26
C LYS A 782 -37.93 -8.01 -2.02
N ASP A 783 -37.93 -7.17 -0.99
CA ASP A 783 -37.34 -7.51 0.32
C ASP A 783 -38.40 -8.14 1.21
N GLU A 784 -38.43 -9.47 1.27
CA GLU A 784 -39.31 -10.22 2.18
C GLU A 784 -38.47 -10.75 3.35
N ALA A 785 -38.68 -10.18 4.54
CA ALA A 785 -37.99 -10.59 5.79
C ALA A 785 -36.44 -10.58 5.70
N GLY A 786 -35.87 -9.65 4.93
CA GLY A 786 -34.42 -9.53 4.74
C GLY A 786 -33.82 -10.50 3.70
N GLN A 787 -34.67 -11.27 3.02
CA GLN A 787 -34.29 -12.03 1.82
C GLN A 787 -34.84 -11.34 0.58
N HIS A 788 -33.98 -11.22 -0.41
CA HIS A 788 -34.34 -10.67 -1.71
C HIS A 788 -35.00 -11.76 -2.56
N VAL A 789 -36.29 -11.64 -2.84
CA VAL A 789 -37.08 -12.63 -3.60
C VAL A 789 -37.65 -11.99 -4.85
N ASP A 790 -37.45 -12.64 -6.00
CA ASP A 790 -38.02 -12.20 -7.27
C ASP A 790 -39.52 -12.49 -7.31
N SER A 791 -40.34 -11.46 -7.43
CA SER A 791 -41.80 -11.57 -7.50
C SER A 791 -42.39 -10.58 -8.52
N PRO A 792 -43.57 -10.85 -9.11
CA PRO A 792 -44.17 -9.94 -10.06
C PRO A 792 -44.54 -8.61 -9.40
N CYS A 793 -44.48 -7.54 -10.19
CA CYS A 793 -44.76 -6.17 -9.77
C CYS A 793 -46.18 -6.04 -9.21
N GLY A 794 -47.17 -6.60 -9.89
CA GLY A 794 -48.56 -6.68 -9.41
C GLY A 794 -49.32 -5.35 -9.41
N HIS A 795 -48.73 -4.25 -9.87
CA HIS A 795 -49.40 -2.94 -9.94
C HIS A 795 -50.41 -2.88 -11.09
N GLU A 796 -51.44 -2.06 -10.94
CA GLU A 796 -52.51 -1.91 -11.94
C GLU A 796 -51.96 -1.43 -13.30
N VAL A 797 -52.53 -2.00 -14.36
CA VAL A 797 -52.21 -1.69 -15.76
C VAL A 797 -53.26 -0.73 -16.31
N ALA A 798 -52.81 0.43 -16.78
CA ALA A 798 -53.68 1.39 -17.47
C ALA A 798 -53.92 0.99 -18.94
N LEU A 799 -55.06 1.42 -19.49
CA LEU A 799 -55.35 1.28 -20.92
C LEU A 799 -54.31 2.03 -21.75
N GLY A 800 -53.83 1.43 -22.84
CA GLY A 800 -52.80 2.03 -23.69
C GLY A 800 -51.35 1.84 -23.20
N HIS A 801 -51.12 1.16 -22.08
CA HIS A 801 -49.78 0.87 -21.54
C HIS A 801 -49.27 -0.55 -21.85
N ALA A 802 -49.83 -1.19 -22.88
CA ALA A 802 -49.37 -2.47 -23.43
C ALA A 802 -49.19 -3.60 -22.40
N GLY A 803 -50.03 -3.66 -21.36
CA GLY A 803 -49.95 -4.70 -20.33
C GLY A 803 -48.99 -4.40 -19.17
N LEU A 804 -48.44 -3.17 -19.08
CA LEU A 804 -47.50 -2.75 -18.05
C LEU A 804 -48.11 -1.68 -17.11
N CYS A 805 -47.65 -1.62 -15.86
CA CYS A 805 -47.95 -0.48 -15.00
C CYS A 805 -47.25 0.78 -15.52
N ASP A 806 -47.71 1.97 -15.12
CA ASP A 806 -47.17 3.26 -15.58
C ASP A 806 -45.63 3.34 -15.52
N LYS A 807 -45.04 2.97 -14.38
CA LYS A 807 -43.59 2.94 -14.17
C LYS A 807 -42.85 2.08 -15.20
N HIS A 808 -43.30 0.84 -15.40
CA HIS A 808 -42.65 -0.08 -16.34
C HIS A 808 -42.93 0.28 -17.80
N TYR A 809 -44.07 0.92 -18.07
CA TYR A 809 -44.36 1.46 -19.40
C TYR A 809 -43.41 2.61 -19.75
N ARG A 810 -43.14 3.53 -18.81
CA ARG A 810 -42.11 4.57 -18.98
C ARG A 810 -40.73 3.96 -19.18
N GLU A 811 -40.35 2.94 -18.40
CA GLU A 811 -39.08 2.22 -18.59
C GLU A 811 -38.96 1.61 -20.00
N TYR A 812 -40.04 1.03 -20.52
CA TYR A 812 -40.11 0.50 -21.89
C TYR A 812 -39.91 1.60 -22.93
N LEU A 813 -40.67 2.70 -22.87
CA LEU A 813 -40.55 3.81 -23.83
C LEU A 813 -39.14 4.43 -23.79
N VAL A 814 -38.59 4.62 -22.59
CA VAL A 814 -37.22 5.14 -22.41
C VAL A 814 -36.17 4.16 -22.93
N SER A 815 -36.42 2.85 -22.86
CA SER A 815 -35.53 1.86 -23.47
C SER A 815 -35.50 2.01 -24.99
N LEU A 816 -36.64 2.24 -25.64
CA LEU A 816 -36.71 2.51 -27.08
C LEU A 816 -36.03 3.83 -27.47
N ILE A 817 -36.26 4.90 -26.70
CA ILE A 817 -35.60 6.22 -26.87
C ILE A 817 -34.08 6.04 -26.84
N ASN A 818 -33.58 5.32 -25.84
CA ASN A 818 -32.15 5.09 -25.66
C ASN A 818 -31.55 4.18 -26.74
N GLU A 819 -32.27 3.12 -27.11
CA GLU A 819 -31.90 2.18 -28.17
C GLU A 819 -31.67 2.91 -29.51
N HIS A 820 -32.48 3.92 -29.82
CA HIS A 820 -32.40 4.73 -31.05
C HIS A 820 -31.62 6.05 -30.91
N ALA A 821 -30.98 6.28 -29.76
CA ALA A 821 -30.22 7.51 -29.49
C ALA A 821 -31.02 8.82 -29.67
N LEU A 822 -32.30 8.84 -29.29
CA LEU A 822 -33.13 10.03 -29.43
C LEU A 822 -32.83 11.05 -28.32
N ASP A 823 -32.58 12.31 -28.71
CA ASP A 823 -32.32 13.41 -27.77
C ASP A 823 -33.66 13.96 -27.24
N PRO A 824 -33.88 14.05 -25.91
CA PRO A 824 -35.08 14.66 -25.34
C PRO A 824 -35.08 16.21 -25.42
N ALA A 825 -33.93 16.85 -25.62
CA ALA A 825 -33.80 18.32 -25.62
C ALA A 825 -34.75 19.06 -26.59
N PRO A 826 -35.09 18.55 -27.80
CA PRO A 826 -36.02 19.20 -28.72
C PRO A 826 -37.47 19.31 -28.22
N LEU A 827 -37.81 18.68 -27.09
CA LEU A 827 -39.10 18.80 -26.42
C LEU A 827 -39.02 19.57 -25.10
N PHE A 828 -37.86 20.11 -24.72
CA PHE A 828 -37.73 20.92 -23.51
C PHE A 828 -38.46 22.25 -23.66
N ASP A 829 -39.16 22.66 -22.61
CA ASP A 829 -39.63 24.03 -22.49
C ASP A 829 -38.47 25.00 -22.15
N LYS A 830 -38.77 26.30 -22.03
CA LYS A 830 -37.77 27.33 -21.73
C LYS A 830 -37.07 27.07 -20.39
N ASP A 831 -37.79 26.64 -19.36
CA ASP A 831 -37.25 26.46 -18.02
C ASP A 831 -36.42 25.18 -17.91
N GLU A 832 -36.88 24.09 -18.53
CA GLU A 832 -36.14 22.83 -18.64
C GLU A 832 -34.83 23.02 -19.41
N LEU A 833 -34.86 23.78 -20.50
CA LEU A 833 -33.68 24.06 -21.31
C LEU A 833 -32.64 24.87 -20.53
N VAL A 834 -33.06 25.94 -19.84
CA VAL A 834 -32.18 26.72 -18.97
C VAL A 834 -31.63 25.87 -17.83
N THR A 835 -32.46 25.00 -17.23
CA THR A 835 -32.04 24.09 -16.16
C THR A 835 -31.00 23.07 -16.66
N ALA A 836 -31.19 22.52 -17.85
CA ALA A 836 -30.22 21.64 -18.50
C ALA A 836 -28.92 22.40 -18.79
N CYS A 837 -28.98 23.60 -19.37
CA CYS A 837 -27.80 24.43 -19.62
C CYS A 837 -27.02 24.72 -18.34
N LYS A 838 -27.69 25.09 -17.24
CA LYS A 838 -27.05 25.27 -15.92
C LYS A 838 -26.34 24.00 -15.44
N ARG A 839 -26.99 22.84 -15.57
CA ARG A 839 -26.43 21.55 -15.16
C ARG A 839 -25.19 21.15 -15.97
N TYR A 840 -25.16 21.50 -17.25
CA TYR A 840 -24.06 21.21 -18.16
C TYR A 840 -23.07 22.37 -18.30
N TYR A 841 -23.18 23.41 -17.47
CA TYR A 841 -22.31 24.60 -17.48
C TYR A 841 -22.28 25.34 -18.83
N ILE A 842 -23.40 25.31 -19.56
CA ILE A 842 -23.61 26.10 -20.78
C ILE A 842 -24.09 27.50 -20.36
N ASP A 843 -23.49 28.52 -20.98
CA ASP A 843 -23.90 29.89 -20.79
C ASP A 843 -25.36 30.12 -21.24
N HIS A 844 -26.17 30.59 -20.29
CA HIS A 844 -27.60 30.79 -20.41
C HIS A 844 -28.00 32.26 -20.30
N THR A 845 -27.07 33.21 -20.28
CA THR A 845 -27.43 34.64 -20.30
C THR A 845 -28.12 34.99 -21.62
N GLN A 846 -29.24 35.70 -21.55
CA GLN A 846 -29.93 36.24 -22.71
C GLN A 846 -29.29 37.59 -23.07
N GLU A 847 -28.95 37.78 -24.34
CA GLU A 847 -28.34 39.04 -24.82
C GLU A 847 -29.40 40.13 -25.01
N ASP A 848 -29.02 41.41 -24.86
CA ASP A 848 -29.96 42.56 -24.87
C ASP A 848 -30.82 42.69 -26.14
N ASN A 849 -30.37 42.12 -27.27
CA ASN A 849 -31.05 42.15 -28.56
C ASN A 849 -31.60 40.78 -29.01
N GLU A 850 -31.60 39.78 -28.12
CA GLU A 850 -31.99 38.41 -28.44
C GLU A 850 -33.46 38.16 -28.08
N ASP A 851 -34.30 37.92 -29.09
CA ASP A 851 -35.69 37.51 -28.86
C ASP A 851 -35.79 36.10 -28.26
N ASP A 852 -36.94 35.78 -27.66
CA ASP A 852 -37.14 34.50 -26.96
C ASP A 852 -36.95 33.26 -27.84
N VAL A 853 -37.25 33.35 -29.13
CA VAL A 853 -37.13 32.23 -30.09
C VAL A 853 -35.66 31.99 -30.42
N THR A 854 -34.91 33.07 -30.65
CA THR A 854 -33.47 33.05 -30.92
C THR A 854 -32.70 32.55 -29.70
N TYR A 855 -33.06 33.04 -28.51
CA TYR A 855 -32.52 32.57 -27.23
C TYR A 855 -32.74 31.07 -27.04
N HIS A 856 -33.97 30.59 -27.22
CA HIS A 856 -34.29 29.17 -27.10
C HIS A 856 -33.52 28.31 -28.10
N ASN A 857 -33.51 28.69 -29.38
CA ASN A 857 -32.80 27.94 -30.42
C ASN A 857 -31.28 27.89 -30.18
N ARG A 858 -30.69 29.00 -29.72
CA ARG A 858 -29.26 29.05 -29.37
C ARG A 858 -28.92 28.11 -28.22
N LEU A 859 -29.72 28.11 -27.14
CA LEU A 859 -29.50 27.21 -26.00
C LEU A 859 -29.69 25.75 -26.40
N LEU A 860 -30.72 25.45 -27.20
CA LEU A 860 -30.99 24.11 -27.70
C LEU A 860 -29.82 23.61 -28.55
N GLN A 861 -29.33 24.43 -29.48
CA GLN A 861 -28.17 24.09 -30.31
C GLN A 861 -26.93 23.81 -29.45
N LYS A 862 -26.58 24.71 -28.53
CA LYS A 862 -25.43 24.53 -27.61
C LYS A 862 -25.58 23.28 -26.74
N LEU A 863 -26.79 22.95 -26.29
CA LEU A 863 -27.05 21.75 -25.51
C LEU A 863 -26.90 20.46 -26.33
N MET A 864 -27.37 20.48 -27.58
CA MET A 864 -27.29 19.34 -28.50
C MET A 864 -25.87 19.06 -29.01
N GLU A 865 -24.94 20.03 -28.91
CA GLU A 865 -23.51 19.80 -29.15
C GLU A 865 -22.88 18.85 -28.11
N LEU A 866 -23.47 18.75 -26.91
CA LEU A 866 -23.02 17.81 -25.89
C LEU A 866 -23.56 16.40 -26.18
N PRO A 867 -22.71 15.35 -26.10
CA PRO A 867 -23.14 14.00 -26.38
C PRO A 867 -24.22 13.52 -25.39
N LEU A 868 -25.10 12.66 -25.87
CA LEU A 868 -25.99 11.86 -25.02
C LEU A 868 -25.17 10.86 -24.19
N GLY A 869 -25.81 10.19 -23.22
CA GLY A 869 -25.09 9.26 -22.33
C GLY A 869 -24.30 8.18 -23.06
N GLU A 870 -22.97 8.25 -23.04
CA GLU A 870 -22.08 7.31 -23.75
C GLU A 870 -22.16 5.88 -23.22
N LYS A 871 -22.46 5.74 -21.92
CA LYS A 871 -22.54 4.45 -21.23
C LYS A 871 -23.93 3.80 -21.28
N ILE A 872 -24.90 4.47 -21.90
CA ILE A 872 -26.25 3.92 -22.10
C ILE A 872 -26.19 2.90 -23.25
N PRO A 873 -26.74 1.68 -23.09
CA PRO A 873 -26.82 0.70 -24.18
C PRO A 873 -27.65 1.26 -25.36
N ARG A 874 -27.08 1.25 -26.56
CA ARG A 874 -27.74 1.69 -27.81
C ARG A 874 -27.66 0.60 -28.86
N LYS A 875 -28.58 0.60 -29.83
CA LYS A 875 -28.47 -0.23 -31.03
C LYS A 875 -27.28 0.27 -31.85
N LYS A 876 -26.39 -0.64 -32.24
CA LYS A 876 -25.22 -0.32 -33.07
C LYS A 876 -25.56 -0.43 -34.54
#